data_AF-A0A812I1M7-F1
#
_entry.id   AF-A0A812I1M7-F1
#
_cell.length_a   1.000
_cell.length_b   1.000
_cell.length_c   1.000
_cell.angle_alpha   90.00
_cell.angle_beta   90.00
_cell.angle_gamma   90.00
#
_symmetry.space_group_name_H-M   'P 1'
#
loop_
_entity.id
_entity.type
_entity.pdbx_description
1 polymer ?
#
loop_
_entity_poly.entity_id
_entity_poly.type
_entity_poly.pdbx_seq_one_letter_code
_entity_poly.pdbx_strand_id
1 'polypeptide(L)'
;MQVSPYVKQEMDEILAKEMPPVTQWKAVLDLLLKESLAWKATLEPSMLLVHQLNRSALGVNGHNCHSKAAGILKAGFDKSYLHSSCFQLSENPDLRARQVAFNQKQVEQAGGLLAPVNGTERYLSVSSGHTTQFLKALWAGCRTSEGSLATNGFLSKEVLCGKDPVLREVMLHGWSWVIVSWAVEECYPDLPKLAERALNSSNSAFQAQSELELALHILDLASGMQQPDFKALAAEACHAGPVKNYSSSIAKWLGSYSNKGDFAKFLGIFTKEFGDNYNVGEEFWVMAAGNMFAEVPLLRLAMLATNFTAPKNKIQDGYARLLTRSDWDKLKGNKLQKQILDMDQKLFQAYQKVEASFSDLAAIRAFGMRLIRCCMHVLQKEKMGRETKVFESMDEIFEAFEVQLGNINLAAAAPAAAAPAAAAAAQQTALSSSSSTAGGAAQQAGLVSLGEAYDALFLAKQKIEIAVGKHYTYQNKLWKLREADSNQLVLELLDLFQSEEVTIETSQCWKHLRISKLPAPVFTDRALAASREPHASCSTEALMAEVWLTMLKVCPKLQPKNIWSLIGVVNSSRKAYALKKIPAGELCLFPSTDAISKITTKAPADKKKKMGQIRYKEADYYILPPAMFKTSEDNKVSGCIAPYWWLDPVKEPCMTWEEKSHGGITAWCLVNSESLDEGTLLTCPQAEEAEPEASNIKANQKKSAGKKSEPPSKKPKKA
;
A
#
# COMPACT_ATOMS: atom_id res chain seq x y z
N MET A 1 -43.94 20.24 -4.33
CA MET A 1 -43.03 21.13 -3.57
C MET A 1 -41.78 21.29 -4.42
N GLN A 2 -41.27 22.50 -4.66
CA GLN A 2 -40.07 22.71 -5.49
C GLN A 2 -38.97 23.37 -4.67
N VAL A 3 -37.73 22.87 -4.80
CA VAL A 3 -36.56 23.45 -4.13
C VAL A 3 -36.19 24.75 -4.83
N SER A 4 -36.19 25.86 -4.09
CA SER A 4 -35.90 27.18 -4.66
C SER A 4 -34.43 27.29 -5.10
N PRO A 5 -34.10 28.15 -6.09
CA PRO A 5 -32.71 28.36 -6.51
C PRO A 5 -31.80 28.83 -5.38
N TYR A 6 -32.31 29.65 -4.46
CA TYR A 6 -31.58 30.10 -3.28
C TYR A 6 -31.17 28.93 -2.37
N VAL A 7 -32.11 28.01 -2.10
CA VAL A 7 -31.80 26.82 -1.28
C VAL A 7 -30.78 25.93 -1.97
N LYS A 8 -30.85 25.79 -3.30
CA LYS A 8 -29.85 25.02 -4.05
C LYS A 8 -28.45 25.61 -3.90
N GLN A 9 -28.33 26.93 -4.02
CA GLN A 9 -27.05 27.61 -3.82
C GLN A 9 -26.49 27.36 -2.41
N GLU A 10 -27.28 27.56 -1.35
CA GLU A 10 -26.81 27.32 0.01
C GLU A 10 -26.48 25.84 0.27
N MET A 11 -27.26 24.91 -0.28
CA MET A 11 -26.97 23.48 -0.24
C MET A 11 -25.64 23.15 -0.91
N ASP A 12 -25.38 23.68 -2.11
CA ASP A 12 -24.14 23.47 -2.84
C ASP A 12 -22.94 24.03 -2.06
N GLU A 13 -23.09 25.19 -1.43
CA GLU A 13 -22.07 25.79 -0.55
C GLU A 13 -21.79 24.95 0.70
N ILE A 14 -22.82 24.34 1.31
CA ILE A 14 -22.65 23.44 2.47
C ILE A 14 -21.98 22.14 2.04
N LEU A 15 -22.38 21.57 0.90
CA LEU A 15 -21.88 20.30 0.39
C LEU A 15 -20.45 20.41 -0.16
N ALA A 16 -20.05 21.57 -0.69
CA ALA A 16 -18.69 21.83 -1.16
C ALA A 16 -17.68 22.07 -0.03
N LYS A 17 -18.14 22.46 1.17
CA LYS A 17 -17.26 22.68 2.33
C LYS A 17 -16.77 21.35 2.91
N GLU A 18 -15.47 21.25 3.11
CA GLU A 18 -14.85 20.11 3.79
C GLU A 18 -15.20 20.15 5.29
N MET A 19 -16.17 19.34 5.68
CA MET A 19 -16.69 19.26 7.06
C MET A 19 -16.87 17.81 7.48
N PRO A 20 -16.70 17.49 8.77
CA PRO A 20 -17.05 16.15 9.28
C PRO A 20 -18.52 15.82 8.98
N PRO A 21 -18.85 14.56 8.61
CA PRO A 21 -20.19 14.19 8.15
C PRO A 21 -21.34 14.59 9.10
N VAL A 22 -21.14 14.47 10.41
CA VAL A 22 -22.13 14.85 11.42
C VAL A 22 -22.41 16.36 11.41
N THR A 23 -21.37 17.17 11.28
CA THR A 23 -21.48 18.63 11.24
C THR A 23 -22.14 19.08 9.94
N GLN A 24 -21.72 18.49 8.82
CA GLN A 24 -22.30 18.79 7.51
C GLN A 24 -23.78 18.41 7.45
N TRP A 25 -24.16 17.23 7.96
CA TRP A 25 -25.55 16.80 8.02
C TRP A 25 -26.41 17.71 8.90
N LYS A 26 -25.90 18.18 10.04
CA LYS A 26 -26.62 19.15 10.89
C LYS A 26 -26.85 20.47 10.15
N ALA A 27 -25.84 21.01 9.47
CA ALA A 27 -25.98 22.24 8.69
C ALA A 27 -27.02 22.09 7.58
N VAL A 28 -27.03 20.96 6.87
CA VAL A 28 -28.07 20.64 5.88
C VAL A 28 -29.45 20.59 6.54
N LEU A 29 -29.62 19.86 7.64
CA LEU A 29 -30.91 19.74 8.31
C LEU A 29 -31.44 21.08 8.81
N ASP A 30 -30.57 21.94 9.37
CA ASP A 30 -30.96 23.26 9.86
C ASP A 30 -31.49 24.14 8.71
N LEU A 31 -30.83 24.10 7.55
CA LEU A 31 -31.30 24.77 6.34
C LEU A 31 -32.65 24.22 5.87
N LEU A 32 -32.77 22.89 5.74
CA LEU A 32 -34.00 22.28 5.23
C LEU A 32 -35.19 22.49 6.19
N LEU A 33 -34.97 22.49 7.51
CA LEU A 33 -36.00 22.80 8.51
C LEU A 33 -36.44 24.26 8.42
N LYS A 34 -35.48 25.19 8.28
CA LYS A 34 -35.76 26.62 8.12
C LYS A 34 -36.62 26.90 6.88
N GLU A 35 -36.33 26.20 5.79
CA GLU A 35 -36.98 26.40 4.48
C GLU A 35 -38.20 25.48 4.28
N SER A 36 -38.67 24.79 5.33
CA SER A 36 -39.82 23.87 5.29
C SER A 36 -39.70 22.74 4.26
N LEU A 37 -38.47 22.35 3.91
CA LEU A 37 -38.13 21.21 3.07
C LEU A 37 -37.78 19.96 3.90
N ALA A 38 -37.65 20.12 5.22
CA ALA A 38 -37.70 19.07 6.21
C ALA A 38 -38.64 19.47 7.35
N TRP A 39 -39.20 18.49 8.06
CA TRP A 39 -40.05 18.74 9.22
C TRP A 39 -39.95 17.61 10.25
N LYS A 40 -40.44 17.86 11.46
CA LYS A 40 -40.55 16.83 12.50
C LYS A 40 -41.98 16.32 12.58
N ALA A 41 -42.16 15.00 12.59
CA ALA A 41 -43.46 14.39 12.83
C ALA A 41 -43.31 13.08 13.62
N THR A 42 -44.37 12.71 14.33
CA THR A 42 -44.45 11.38 14.96
C THR A 42 -44.89 10.37 13.91
N LEU A 43 -44.07 9.35 13.65
CA LEU A 43 -44.34 8.32 12.64
C LEU A 43 -44.47 6.95 13.28
N GLU A 44 -45.52 6.23 12.89
CA GLU A 44 -45.69 4.82 13.21
C GLU A 44 -44.73 3.95 12.38
N PRO A 45 -44.25 2.81 12.92
CA PRO A 45 -43.41 1.87 12.17
C PRO A 45 -44.02 1.41 10.84
N SER A 46 -45.35 1.32 10.76
CA SER A 46 -46.13 0.92 9.58
C SER A 46 -45.98 1.88 8.40
N MET A 47 -45.52 3.11 8.63
CA MET A 47 -45.35 4.14 7.59
C MET A 47 -43.96 4.12 6.95
N LEU A 48 -43.05 3.27 7.43
CA LEU A 48 -41.63 3.34 7.14
C LEU A 48 -41.11 2.11 6.39
N LEU A 49 -40.40 2.39 5.32
CA LEU A 49 -39.50 1.48 4.60
C LEU A 49 -38.04 1.80 4.95
N VAL A 50 -37.11 1.03 4.41
CA VAL A 50 -35.67 1.30 4.50
C VAL A 50 -35.19 1.95 3.21
N HIS A 51 -34.43 3.04 3.33
CA HIS A 51 -33.85 3.72 2.18
C HIS A 51 -32.82 2.83 1.46
N GLN A 52 -32.82 2.80 0.13
CA GLN A 52 -31.95 1.97 -0.70
C GLN A 52 -30.45 2.25 -0.54
N LEU A 53 -30.09 3.48 -0.13
CA LEU A 53 -28.70 3.87 0.16
C LEU A 53 -28.27 3.61 1.61
N ASN A 54 -29.16 3.09 2.47
CA ASN A 54 -28.84 2.88 3.88
C ASN A 54 -27.78 1.76 4.07
N ARG A 55 -26.81 1.97 4.97
CA ARG A 55 -25.67 1.08 5.27
C ARG A 55 -24.89 0.68 4.03
N SER A 56 -24.44 1.67 3.25
CA SER A 56 -23.74 1.42 1.97
C SER A 56 -24.55 0.52 1.03
N ALA A 57 -25.85 0.80 0.93
CA ALA A 57 -26.84 0.03 0.16
C ALA A 57 -27.05 -1.44 0.58
N LEU A 58 -26.54 -1.85 1.74
CA LEU A 58 -26.90 -3.15 2.33
C LEU A 58 -28.33 -3.16 2.87
N GLY A 59 -28.92 -2.05 3.31
CA GLY A 59 -30.21 -2.09 4.00
C GLY A 59 -30.16 -2.84 5.34
N VAL A 60 -31.21 -3.59 5.66
CA VAL A 60 -31.37 -4.29 6.95
C VAL A 60 -31.31 -5.80 6.80
N ASN A 61 -30.97 -6.49 7.88
CA ASN A 61 -31.00 -7.95 7.96
C ASN A 61 -32.04 -8.34 9.03
N GLY A 62 -32.99 -9.22 8.68
CA GLY A 62 -34.09 -9.62 9.56
C GLY A 62 -33.63 -10.30 10.85
N HIS A 63 -32.60 -11.15 10.78
CA HIS A 63 -31.99 -11.75 11.96
C HIS A 63 -31.39 -10.68 12.87
N ASN A 64 -30.63 -9.74 12.31
CA ASN A 64 -30.03 -8.64 13.08
C ASN A 64 -31.11 -7.75 13.73
N CYS A 65 -32.25 -7.54 13.07
CA CYS A 65 -33.36 -6.78 13.65
C CYS A 65 -33.85 -7.45 14.94
N HIS A 66 -34.02 -8.77 14.91
CA HIS A 66 -34.57 -9.54 16.05
C HIS A 66 -33.53 -9.72 17.16
N SER A 67 -32.27 -10.02 16.80
CA SER A 67 -31.17 -10.17 17.75
C SER A 67 -30.91 -8.86 18.53
N LYS A 68 -30.90 -7.72 17.82
CA LYS A 68 -30.80 -6.40 18.48
C LYS A 68 -31.99 -6.11 19.38
N ALA A 69 -33.21 -6.43 18.92
CA ALA A 69 -34.41 -6.24 19.72
C ALA A 69 -34.40 -7.10 21.00
N ALA A 70 -33.88 -8.33 20.95
CA ALA A 70 -33.70 -9.17 22.12
C ALA A 70 -32.76 -8.52 23.15
N GLY A 71 -31.67 -7.89 22.69
CA GLY A 71 -30.77 -7.11 23.54
C GLY A 71 -31.46 -5.90 24.17
N ILE A 72 -32.18 -5.10 23.36
CA ILE A 72 -32.91 -3.92 23.82
C ILE A 72 -33.97 -4.30 24.86
N LEU A 73 -34.80 -5.30 24.58
CA LEU A 73 -35.86 -5.74 25.47
C LEU A 73 -35.34 -6.39 26.76
N LYS A 74 -34.14 -6.97 26.73
CA LYS A 74 -33.46 -7.44 27.95
C LYS A 74 -32.99 -6.27 28.84
N ALA A 75 -32.56 -5.17 28.23
CA ALA A 75 -32.13 -3.97 28.95
C ALA A 75 -33.30 -3.07 29.40
N GLY A 76 -34.44 -3.17 28.70
CA GLY A 76 -35.56 -2.24 28.80
C GLY A 76 -35.55 -1.27 27.62
N PHE A 77 -36.70 -1.09 26.98
CA PHE A 77 -36.85 -0.19 25.86
C PHE A 77 -36.91 1.26 26.34
N ASP A 78 -36.03 2.11 25.79
CA ASP A 78 -36.03 3.54 26.11
C ASP A 78 -36.11 4.38 24.82
N LYS A 79 -37.17 5.18 24.74
CA LYS A 79 -37.49 6.08 23.63
C LYS A 79 -36.45 7.19 23.46
N SER A 80 -35.71 7.55 24.50
CA SER A 80 -34.70 8.63 24.49
C SER A 80 -33.53 8.35 23.53
N TYR A 81 -33.23 7.09 23.26
CA TYR A 81 -32.18 6.67 22.32
C TYR A 81 -32.61 6.70 20.84
N LEU A 82 -33.85 7.08 20.54
CA LEU A 82 -34.37 7.12 19.17
C LEU A 82 -34.18 8.51 18.55
N HIS A 83 -33.02 8.72 17.94
CA HIS A 83 -32.74 9.87 17.09
C HIS A 83 -32.88 9.46 15.62
N SER A 84 -34.02 9.81 15.00
CA SER A 84 -34.42 9.20 13.73
C SER A 84 -34.65 10.21 12.61
N SER A 85 -34.13 9.90 11.42
CA SER A 85 -34.32 10.65 10.18
C SER A 85 -34.71 9.73 9.02
N CYS A 86 -35.56 10.24 8.14
CA CYS A 86 -36.06 9.54 6.96
C CYS A 86 -36.32 10.51 5.79
N PHE A 87 -36.45 9.95 4.60
CA PHE A 87 -36.82 10.67 3.39
C PHE A 87 -38.25 10.30 2.97
N GLN A 88 -39.00 11.23 2.40
CA GLN A 88 -40.31 10.92 1.84
C GLN A 88 -40.15 10.07 0.57
N LEU A 89 -41.04 9.09 0.37
CA LEU A 89 -41.11 8.34 -0.90
C LEU A 89 -41.33 9.32 -2.06
N SER A 90 -40.65 9.07 -3.19
CA SER A 90 -40.78 9.92 -4.37
C SER A 90 -42.21 9.95 -4.90
N GLU A 91 -42.60 11.11 -5.45
CA GLU A 91 -43.82 11.27 -6.24
C GLU A 91 -43.64 10.78 -7.68
N ASN A 92 -42.40 10.66 -8.16
CA ASN A 92 -42.10 10.05 -9.44
C ASN A 92 -42.46 8.54 -9.40
N PRO A 93 -43.39 8.06 -10.26
CA PRO A 93 -43.86 6.67 -10.22
C PRO A 93 -42.74 5.64 -10.38
N ASP A 94 -41.77 5.89 -11.25
CA ASP A 94 -40.69 4.95 -11.54
C ASP A 94 -39.70 4.86 -10.37
N LEU A 95 -39.31 6.00 -9.80
CA LEU A 95 -38.42 6.02 -8.64
C LEU A 95 -39.11 5.41 -7.42
N ARG A 96 -40.39 5.75 -7.19
CA ARG A 96 -41.20 5.15 -6.12
C ARG A 96 -41.30 3.63 -6.26
N ALA A 97 -41.55 3.13 -7.47
CA ALA A 97 -41.60 1.70 -7.73
C ALA A 97 -40.27 1.01 -7.38
N ARG A 98 -39.12 1.62 -7.72
CA ARG A 98 -37.79 1.10 -7.35
C ARG A 98 -37.56 1.10 -5.84
N GLN A 99 -37.93 2.18 -5.14
CA GLN A 99 -37.81 2.32 -3.68
C GLN A 99 -38.63 1.22 -2.96
N VAL A 100 -39.84 0.96 -3.45
CA VAL A 100 -40.71 -0.11 -2.94
C VAL A 100 -40.15 -1.49 -3.27
N ALA A 101 -39.73 -1.72 -4.52
CA ALA A 101 -39.16 -3.00 -4.97
C ALA A 101 -37.91 -3.41 -4.18
N PHE A 102 -37.05 -2.45 -3.80
CA PHE A 102 -35.90 -2.71 -2.94
C PHE A 102 -36.32 -3.32 -1.60
N ASN A 103 -37.37 -2.77 -0.96
CA ASN A 103 -37.86 -3.27 0.32
C ASN A 103 -38.59 -4.60 0.18
N GLN A 104 -39.37 -4.77 -0.90
CA GLN A 104 -40.01 -6.03 -1.22
C GLN A 104 -38.98 -7.17 -1.36
N LYS A 105 -37.88 -6.91 -2.09
CA LYS A 105 -36.75 -7.84 -2.20
C LYS A 105 -36.12 -8.17 -0.84
N GLN A 106 -35.98 -7.19 0.06
CA GLN A 106 -35.47 -7.46 1.42
C GLN A 106 -36.42 -8.33 2.25
N VAL A 107 -37.73 -8.13 2.14
CA VAL A 107 -38.73 -8.96 2.83
C VAL A 107 -38.67 -10.40 2.33
N GLU A 108 -38.59 -10.59 1.01
CA GLU A 108 -38.46 -11.90 0.38
C GLU A 108 -37.18 -12.63 0.86
N GLN A 109 -36.04 -11.93 0.85
CA GLN A 109 -34.77 -12.45 1.37
C GLN A 109 -34.85 -12.87 2.84
N ALA A 110 -35.66 -12.16 3.64
CA ALA A 110 -35.75 -12.39 5.07
C ALA A 110 -36.58 -13.64 5.44
N GLY A 111 -37.22 -14.32 4.48
CA GLY A 111 -37.85 -15.63 4.73
C GLY A 111 -38.93 -15.64 5.83
N GLY A 112 -39.66 -14.52 5.97
CA GLY A 112 -40.71 -14.33 6.98
C GLY A 112 -40.25 -13.72 8.31
N LEU A 113 -38.99 -13.25 8.41
CA LEU A 113 -38.49 -12.47 9.56
C LEU A 113 -38.87 -10.98 9.48
N LEU A 114 -39.08 -10.45 8.29
CA LEU A 114 -39.53 -9.06 8.09
C LEU A 114 -41.01 -9.02 7.72
N ALA A 115 -41.68 -7.93 8.07
CA ALA A 115 -43.09 -7.72 7.71
C ALA A 115 -43.25 -7.38 6.22
N PRO A 116 -44.30 -7.89 5.55
CA PRO A 116 -44.64 -7.50 4.18
C PRO A 116 -44.76 -5.99 3.98
N VAL A 117 -44.43 -5.53 2.78
CA VAL A 117 -44.79 -4.18 2.32
C VAL A 117 -46.31 -4.16 2.11
N ASN A 118 -47.00 -3.19 2.70
CA ASN A 118 -48.47 -3.18 2.75
C ASN A 118 -49.11 -1.95 2.06
N GLY A 119 -48.30 -1.05 1.51
CA GLY A 119 -48.76 0.16 0.81
C GLY A 119 -49.12 1.32 1.73
N THR A 120 -49.08 1.15 3.06
CA THR A 120 -49.27 2.26 4.01
C THR A 120 -48.01 3.11 4.18
N GLU A 121 -46.89 2.65 3.62
CA GLU A 121 -45.61 3.32 3.75
C GLU A 121 -45.52 4.63 2.96
N ARG A 122 -44.92 5.64 3.58
CA ARG A 122 -44.76 6.99 3.03
C ARG A 122 -43.32 7.49 3.09
N TYR A 123 -42.46 6.84 3.88
CA TYR A 123 -41.12 7.32 4.19
C TYR A 123 -40.07 6.19 4.15
N LEU A 124 -38.81 6.56 3.92
CA LEU A 124 -37.65 5.71 3.78
C LEU A 124 -36.63 6.06 4.87
N SER A 125 -36.44 5.16 5.83
CA SER A 125 -35.53 5.33 6.95
C SER A 125 -34.05 5.25 6.53
N VAL A 126 -33.26 6.25 6.96
CA VAL A 126 -31.79 6.25 6.88
C VAL A 126 -31.13 6.00 8.24
N SER A 127 -31.91 6.06 9.33
CA SER A 127 -31.51 5.70 10.68
C SER A 127 -32.61 4.90 11.38
N SER A 128 -32.29 4.22 12.47
CA SER A 128 -33.27 3.41 13.24
C SER A 128 -34.01 2.34 12.42
N GLY A 129 -33.45 1.94 11.26
CA GLY A 129 -34.09 1.00 10.34
C GLY A 129 -34.33 -0.37 10.96
N HIS A 130 -33.35 -0.93 11.69
CA HIS A 130 -33.51 -2.24 12.35
C HIS A 130 -34.62 -2.23 13.41
N THR A 131 -34.67 -1.20 14.24
CA THR A 131 -35.72 -1.04 15.27
C THR A 131 -37.09 -0.90 14.61
N THR A 132 -37.20 -0.06 13.59
CA THR A 132 -38.45 0.15 12.84
C THR A 132 -38.95 -1.15 12.22
N GLN A 133 -38.07 -1.88 11.53
CA GLN A 133 -38.43 -3.13 10.86
C GLN A 133 -38.75 -4.25 11.86
N PHE A 134 -38.09 -4.30 13.02
CA PHE A 134 -38.49 -5.19 14.12
C PHE A 134 -39.90 -4.86 14.65
N LEU A 135 -40.21 -3.59 14.91
CA LEU A 135 -41.54 -3.20 15.40
C LEU A 135 -42.64 -3.55 14.39
N LYS A 136 -42.35 -3.37 13.09
CA LYS A 136 -43.24 -3.78 12.00
C LYS A 136 -43.41 -5.31 11.96
N ALA A 137 -42.32 -6.06 12.12
CA ALA A 137 -42.34 -7.53 12.20
C ALA A 137 -43.10 -8.04 13.43
N LEU A 138 -42.98 -7.37 14.58
CA LEU A 138 -43.73 -7.65 15.80
C LEU A 138 -45.22 -7.41 15.60
N TRP A 139 -45.58 -6.31 14.94
CA TRP A 139 -46.97 -6.01 14.59
C TRP A 139 -47.60 -7.10 13.71
N ALA A 140 -46.85 -7.57 12.71
CA ALA A 140 -47.28 -8.60 11.76
C ALA A 140 -47.20 -10.04 12.30
N GLY A 141 -46.64 -10.26 13.49
CA GLY A 141 -46.45 -11.60 14.04
C GLY A 141 -45.47 -12.46 13.25
N CYS A 142 -44.40 -11.86 12.72
CA CYS A 142 -43.40 -12.54 11.90
C CYS A 142 -42.69 -13.69 12.65
N ARG A 143 -42.08 -14.60 11.88
CA ARG A 143 -41.25 -15.67 12.44
C ARG A 143 -40.07 -15.09 13.19
N THR A 144 -39.55 -15.79 14.19
CA THR A 144 -38.31 -15.39 14.85
C THR A 144 -37.45 -16.60 15.21
N SER A 145 -36.13 -16.44 15.06
CA SER A 145 -35.14 -17.41 15.54
C SER A 145 -34.64 -17.11 16.96
N GLU A 146 -35.11 -16.03 17.57
CA GLU A 146 -34.68 -15.58 18.89
C GLU A 146 -35.61 -16.12 19.97
N GLY A 147 -35.14 -17.14 20.71
CA GLY A 147 -35.95 -17.86 21.70
C GLY A 147 -36.51 -16.97 22.82
N SER A 148 -35.81 -15.90 23.19
CA SER A 148 -36.27 -14.93 24.19
C SER A 148 -37.45 -14.07 23.71
N LEU A 149 -37.62 -13.95 22.39
CA LEU A 149 -38.70 -13.19 21.75
C LEU A 149 -39.85 -14.08 21.25
N ALA A 150 -39.59 -15.38 21.12
CA ALA A 150 -40.48 -16.32 20.46
C ALA A 150 -41.64 -16.76 21.34
N THR A 151 -42.83 -16.77 20.76
CA THR A 151 -44.00 -17.52 21.21
C THR A 151 -44.36 -18.49 20.10
N ASN A 152 -44.14 -19.80 20.31
CA ASN A 152 -44.30 -20.85 19.29
C ASN A 152 -43.53 -20.60 17.98
N GLY A 153 -42.35 -19.95 18.06
CA GLY A 153 -41.51 -19.63 16.89
C GLY A 153 -41.89 -18.33 16.16
N PHE A 154 -42.85 -17.57 16.67
CA PHE A 154 -43.31 -16.28 16.12
C PHE A 154 -43.19 -15.17 17.15
N LEU A 155 -43.12 -13.92 16.68
CA LEU A 155 -43.21 -12.75 17.54
C LEU A 155 -44.66 -12.58 18.03
N SER A 156 -44.84 -12.35 19.34
CA SER A 156 -46.14 -11.99 19.92
C SER A 156 -46.09 -10.59 20.50
N LYS A 157 -46.89 -9.69 19.92
CA LYS A 157 -47.03 -8.32 20.41
C LYS A 157 -47.67 -8.30 21.81
N GLU A 158 -48.60 -9.19 22.10
CA GLU A 158 -49.27 -9.29 23.40
C GLU A 158 -48.26 -9.61 24.51
N VAL A 159 -47.37 -10.57 24.27
CA VAL A 159 -46.35 -10.97 25.23
C VAL A 159 -45.28 -9.90 25.40
N LEU A 160 -44.74 -9.37 24.30
CA LEU A 160 -43.61 -8.43 24.37
C LEU A 160 -44.05 -7.03 24.83
N CYS A 161 -45.18 -6.51 24.34
CA CYS A 161 -45.71 -5.22 24.79
C CYS A 161 -46.33 -5.28 26.20
N GLY A 162 -46.71 -6.47 26.67
CA GLY A 162 -47.13 -6.68 28.05
C GLY A 162 -45.97 -6.59 29.05
N LYS A 163 -44.74 -6.89 28.61
CA LYS A 163 -43.52 -6.81 29.42
C LYS A 163 -42.90 -5.41 29.44
N ASP A 164 -43.13 -4.61 28.40
CA ASP A 164 -42.54 -3.28 28.25
C ASP A 164 -43.59 -2.26 27.75
N PRO A 165 -44.10 -1.38 28.62
CA PRO A 165 -45.07 -0.36 28.25
C PRO A 165 -44.54 0.68 27.25
N VAL A 166 -43.24 0.98 27.27
CA VAL A 166 -42.63 1.95 26.35
C VAL A 166 -42.55 1.36 24.95
N LEU A 167 -42.20 0.07 24.84
CA LEU A 167 -42.29 -0.65 23.57
C LEU A 167 -43.70 -0.56 22.98
N ARG A 168 -44.73 -0.76 23.82
CA ARG A 168 -46.14 -0.68 23.41
C ARG A 168 -46.48 0.70 22.85
N GLU A 169 -46.09 1.76 23.55
CA GLU A 169 -46.33 3.14 23.13
C GLU A 169 -45.67 3.42 21.79
N VAL A 170 -44.39 3.08 21.63
CA VAL A 170 -43.61 3.35 20.40
C VAL A 170 -44.15 2.54 19.23
N MET A 171 -44.61 1.31 19.46
CA MET A 171 -45.21 0.48 18.42
C MET A 171 -46.56 1.02 17.94
N LEU A 172 -47.42 1.49 18.86
CA LEU A 172 -48.78 1.94 18.55
C LEU A 172 -48.87 3.39 18.09
N HIS A 173 -48.06 4.27 18.67
CA HIS A 173 -48.16 5.71 18.45
C HIS A 173 -46.93 6.29 17.76
N GLY A 174 -45.89 5.47 17.54
CA GLY A 174 -44.67 5.93 16.90
C GLY A 174 -43.78 6.78 17.80
N TRP A 175 -42.80 7.43 17.17
CA TRP A 175 -41.90 8.38 17.83
C TRP A 175 -41.51 9.50 16.86
N SER A 176 -40.75 10.49 17.34
CA SER A 176 -40.38 11.66 16.54
C SER A 176 -39.33 11.34 15.48
N TRP A 177 -39.60 11.73 14.24
CA TRP A 177 -38.70 11.64 13.10
C TRP A 177 -38.47 13.00 12.47
N VAL A 178 -37.25 13.24 11.99
CA VAL A 178 -36.98 14.28 11.00
C VAL A 178 -37.25 13.68 9.61
N ILE A 179 -38.12 14.32 8.84
CA ILE A 179 -38.52 13.88 7.50
C ILE A 179 -37.99 14.90 6.50
N VAL A 180 -37.22 14.44 5.53
CA VAL A 180 -36.75 15.23 4.39
C VAL A 180 -37.69 15.00 3.21
N SER A 181 -38.12 16.09 2.56
CA SER A 181 -39.00 16.02 1.39
C SER A 181 -38.35 15.28 0.22
N TRP A 182 -39.15 14.55 -0.55
CA TRP A 182 -38.71 13.87 -1.78
C TRP A 182 -38.05 14.83 -2.78
N ALA A 183 -38.51 16.09 -2.83
CA ALA A 183 -38.01 17.10 -3.76
C ALA A 183 -36.53 17.44 -3.52
N VAL A 184 -36.05 17.26 -2.28
CA VAL A 184 -34.65 17.45 -1.92
C VAL A 184 -33.81 16.29 -2.45
N GLU A 185 -34.23 15.04 -2.25
CA GLU A 185 -33.53 13.85 -2.77
C GLU A 185 -33.46 13.87 -4.31
N GLU A 186 -34.51 14.34 -4.98
CA GLU A 186 -34.47 14.47 -6.45
C GLU A 186 -33.44 15.51 -6.93
N CYS A 187 -33.22 16.58 -6.17
CA CYS A 187 -32.17 17.56 -6.48
C CYS A 187 -30.77 17.07 -6.05
N TYR A 188 -30.71 16.27 -4.97
CA TYR A 188 -29.47 15.80 -4.35
C TYR A 188 -29.55 14.28 -4.07
N PRO A 189 -29.39 13.42 -5.10
CA PRO A 189 -29.60 11.97 -4.97
C PRO A 189 -28.66 11.27 -3.98
N ASP A 190 -27.47 11.84 -3.74
CA ASP A 190 -26.48 11.30 -2.78
C ASP A 190 -26.66 11.81 -1.34
N LEU A 191 -27.58 12.76 -1.10
CA LEU A 191 -27.82 13.29 0.25
C LEU A 191 -28.17 12.22 1.29
N PRO A 192 -28.95 11.17 0.98
CA PRO A 192 -29.20 10.09 1.92
C PRO A 192 -27.93 9.35 2.36
N LYS A 193 -26.86 9.32 1.55
CA LYS A 193 -25.55 8.75 1.94
C LYS A 193 -24.90 9.58 3.04
N LEU A 194 -24.92 10.91 2.91
CA LEU A 194 -24.42 11.81 3.95
C LEU A 194 -25.20 11.63 5.25
N ALA A 195 -26.53 11.57 5.17
CA ALA A 195 -27.42 11.36 6.31
C ALA A 195 -27.10 10.04 7.03
N GLU A 196 -26.97 8.96 6.28
CA GLU A 196 -26.62 7.64 6.79
C GLU A 196 -25.25 7.65 7.47
N ARG A 197 -24.20 8.17 6.80
CA ARG A 197 -22.85 8.27 7.37
C ARG A 197 -22.85 9.09 8.67
N ALA A 198 -23.55 10.21 8.72
CA ALA A 198 -23.65 11.05 9.91
C ALA A 198 -24.35 10.35 11.08
N LEU A 199 -25.52 9.77 10.83
CA LEU A 199 -26.36 9.17 11.88
C LEU A 199 -25.81 7.82 12.37
N ASN A 200 -25.13 7.08 11.49
CA ASN A 200 -24.40 5.87 11.87
C ASN A 200 -23.10 6.21 12.59
N SER A 201 -22.42 7.31 12.28
CA SER A 201 -21.22 7.76 13.02
C SER A 201 -21.50 8.07 14.49
N SER A 202 -22.62 8.73 14.79
CA SER A 202 -23.05 8.97 16.17
C SER A 202 -23.37 7.67 16.93
N ASN A 203 -23.90 6.67 16.22
CA ASN A 203 -24.12 5.33 16.77
C ASN A 203 -22.86 4.47 16.80
N SER A 204 -21.82 4.80 16.02
CA SER A 204 -20.54 4.06 15.94
C SER A 204 -19.73 4.12 17.22
N ALA A 205 -19.96 5.17 18.03
CA ALA A 205 -19.47 5.23 19.41
C ALA A 205 -20.05 4.10 20.29
N PHE A 206 -21.20 3.52 19.88
CA PHE A 206 -21.93 2.47 20.61
C PHE A 206 -22.09 1.15 19.84
N GLN A 207 -21.96 1.13 18.51
CA GLN A 207 -22.13 -0.05 17.65
C GLN A 207 -21.06 -0.11 16.55
N ALA A 208 -20.20 -1.13 16.59
CA ALA A 208 -19.16 -1.35 15.60
C ALA A 208 -19.74 -1.67 14.21
N GLN A 209 -19.19 -1.04 13.17
CA GLN A 209 -19.45 -1.35 11.76
C GLN A 209 -19.07 -2.81 11.45
N SER A 210 -19.89 -3.49 10.65
CA SER A 210 -19.59 -4.88 10.24
C SER A 210 -18.55 -4.93 9.12
N GLU A 211 -17.86 -6.06 8.95
CA GLU A 211 -16.79 -6.21 7.96
C GLU A 211 -17.28 -6.04 6.51
N LEU A 212 -18.44 -6.61 6.16
CA LEU A 212 -19.02 -6.47 4.81
C LEU A 212 -19.56 -5.07 4.55
N GLU A 213 -20.06 -4.39 5.58
CA GLU A 213 -20.46 -2.98 5.50
C GLU A 213 -19.25 -2.09 5.27
N LEU A 214 -18.12 -2.35 5.93
CA LEU A 214 -16.86 -1.68 5.64
C LEU A 214 -16.38 -1.95 4.22
N ALA A 215 -16.47 -3.20 3.76
CA ALA A 215 -16.05 -3.55 2.41
C ALA A 215 -16.86 -2.77 1.35
N LEU A 216 -18.17 -2.69 1.52
CA LEU A 216 -19.05 -1.95 0.60
C LEU A 216 -18.91 -0.43 0.72
N HIS A 217 -18.65 0.09 1.93
CA HIS A 217 -18.37 1.51 2.12
C HIS A 217 -17.09 1.93 1.38
N ILE A 218 -16.02 1.14 1.49
CA ILE A 218 -14.77 1.38 0.75
C ILE A 218 -15.02 1.39 -0.76
N LEU A 219 -15.88 0.49 -1.28
CA LEU A 219 -16.24 0.46 -2.70
C LEU A 219 -17.08 1.67 -3.14
N ASP A 220 -17.98 2.16 -2.30
CA ASP A 220 -18.75 3.39 -2.57
C ASP A 220 -17.83 4.61 -2.63
N LEU A 221 -16.86 4.72 -1.71
CA LEU A 221 -15.86 5.79 -1.75
C LEU A 221 -14.92 5.68 -2.96
N ALA A 222 -14.55 4.45 -3.35
CA ALA A 222 -13.71 4.21 -4.53
C ALA A 222 -14.47 4.47 -5.86
N SER A 223 -15.80 4.57 -5.83
CA SER A 223 -16.62 4.72 -7.02
C SER A 223 -16.29 6.03 -7.76
N GLY A 224 -16.02 5.94 -9.07
CA GLY A 224 -15.66 7.10 -9.89
C GLY A 224 -14.19 7.54 -9.79
N MET A 225 -13.38 6.93 -8.91
CA MET A 225 -11.94 7.20 -8.85
C MET A 225 -11.18 6.38 -9.91
N GLN A 226 -10.26 7.02 -10.63
CA GLN A 226 -9.40 6.32 -11.60
C GLN A 226 -8.35 5.43 -10.92
N GLN A 227 -7.82 5.86 -9.75
CA GLN A 227 -6.83 5.12 -8.97
C GLN A 227 -7.13 5.25 -7.46
N PRO A 228 -8.07 4.46 -6.93
CA PRO A 228 -8.41 4.49 -5.52
C PRO A 228 -7.28 3.94 -4.65
N ASP A 229 -6.79 4.73 -3.70
CA ASP A 229 -5.95 4.22 -2.60
C ASP A 229 -6.85 3.55 -1.57
N PHE A 230 -7.11 2.26 -1.77
CA PHE A 230 -7.96 1.46 -0.87
C PHE A 230 -7.52 1.50 0.59
N LYS A 231 -6.22 1.70 0.88
CA LYS A 231 -5.73 1.77 2.25
C LYS A 231 -6.12 3.09 2.90
N ALA A 232 -5.99 4.20 2.18
CA ALA A 232 -6.47 5.50 2.63
C ALA A 232 -7.99 5.50 2.79
N LEU A 233 -8.72 4.97 1.80
CA LEU A 233 -10.19 4.84 1.85
C LEU A 233 -10.67 3.98 3.01
N ALA A 234 -9.94 2.93 3.38
CA ALA A 234 -10.28 2.13 4.57
C ALA A 234 -10.07 2.89 5.88
N ALA A 235 -9.04 3.73 5.97
CA ALA A 235 -8.79 4.57 7.14
C ALA A 235 -9.86 5.66 7.28
N GLU A 236 -10.33 6.21 6.15
CA GLU A 236 -11.45 7.14 6.10
C GLU A 236 -12.79 6.45 6.41
N ALA A 237 -13.02 5.25 5.89
CA ALA A 237 -14.29 4.55 6.08
C ALA A 237 -14.47 4.00 7.50
N CYS A 238 -13.38 3.71 8.23
CA CYS A 238 -13.42 3.00 9.52
C CYS A 238 -12.83 3.82 10.68
N HIS A 239 -13.69 4.46 11.46
CA HIS A 239 -13.28 5.34 12.54
C HIS A 239 -13.08 4.64 13.90
N ALA A 240 -13.81 3.54 14.17
CA ALA A 240 -13.89 2.89 15.47
C ALA A 240 -14.12 1.37 15.39
N GLY A 241 -14.02 0.68 16.54
CA GLY A 241 -14.30 -0.75 16.68
C GLY A 241 -13.12 -1.68 16.32
N PRO A 242 -13.28 -3.00 16.57
CA PRO A 242 -12.21 -3.98 16.36
C PRO A 242 -11.81 -4.12 14.88
N VAL A 243 -12.73 -3.82 13.95
CA VAL A 243 -12.49 -3.91 12.49
C VAL A 243 -11.40 -2.95 12.02
N LYS A 244 -11.17 -1.85 12.75
CA LYS A 244 -10.15 -0.85 12.42
C LYS A 244 -8.76 -1.46 12.32
N ASN A 245 -8.43 -2.42 13.20
CA ASN A 245 -7.12 -3.07 13.27
C ASN A 245 -6.75 -3.80 11.98
N TYR A 246 -7.75 -4.30 11.25
CA TYR A 246 -7.56 -5.10 10.04
C TYR A 246 -8.33 -4.58 8.81
N SER A 247 -8.80 -3.33 8.88
CA SER A 247 -9.43 -2.60 7.77
C SER A 247 -8.56 -2.60 6.50
N SER A 248 -7.24 -2.49 6.67
CA SER A 248 -6.26 -2.57 5.57
C SER A 248 -6.23 -3.93 4.87
N SER A 249 -6.52 -5.03 5.58
CA SER A 249 -6.62 -6.37 4.98
C SER A 249 -7.87 -6.49 4.11
N ILE A 250 -9.00 -5.96 4.57
CA ILE A 250 -10.25 -5.90 3.78
C ILE A 250 -10.01 -5.08 2.52
N ALA A 251 -9.42 -3.89 2.63
CA ALA A 251 -9.05 -3.04 1.49
C ALA A 251 -8.12 -3.75 0.50
N LYS A 252 -7.10 -4.45 0.99
CA LYS A 252 -6.20 -5.22 0.13
C LYS A 252 -6.94 -6.32 -0.62
N TRP A 253 -7.84 -7.04 0.05
CA TRP A 253 -8.66 -8.06 -0.60
C TRP A 253 -9.58 -7.47 -1.66
N LEU A 254 -10.21 -6.33 -1.36
CA LEU A 254 -11.04 -5.59 -2.32
C LEU A 254 -10.27 -5.21 -3.58
N GLY A 255 -9.12 -4.55 -3.41
CA GLY A 255 -8.30 -4.11 -4.54
C GLY A 255 -7.78 -5.26 -5.39
N SER A 256 -7.50 -6.43 -4.79
CA SER A 256 -6.74 -7.50 -5.46
C SER A 256 -7.58 -8.69 -5.94
N TYR A 257 -8.69 -9.00 -5.28
CA TYR A 257 -9.38 -10.30 -5.44
C TYR A 257 -10.90 -10.21 -5.54
N SER A 258 -11.52 -9.01 -5.43
CA SER A 258 -12.98 -8.90 -5.30
C SER A 258 -13.75 -8.85 -6.61
N ASN A 259 -13.10 -9.05 -7.76
CA ASN A 259 -13.65 -8.84 -9.10
C ASN A 259 -14.38 -7.49 -9.20
N LYS A 260 -13.64 -6.39 -9.21
CA LYS A 260 -14.24 -5.04 -9.24
C LYS A 260 -15.31 -4.76 -8.17
N GLY A 261 -15.18 -5.41 -7.01
CA GLY A 261 -16.10 -5.27 -5.89
C GLY A 261 -17.34 -6.18 -5.98
N ASP A 262 -17.55 -6.91 -7.07
CA ASP A 262 -18.75 -7.73 -7.25
C ASP A 262 -18.82 -8.89 -6.25
N PHE A 263 -17.67 -9.42 -5.82
CA PHE A 263 -17.63 -10.43 -4.77
C PHE A 263 -18.09 -9.88 -3.42
N ALA A 264 -17.77 -8.63 -3.09
CA ALA A 264 -18.24 -8.00 -1.85
C ALA A 264 -19.75 -7.75 -1.90
N LYS A 265 -20.28 -7.29 -3.04
CA LYS A 265 -21.72 -7.11 -3.28
C LYS A 265 -22.47 -8.43 -3.17
N PHE A 266 -21.93 -9.48 -3.80
CA PHE A 266 -22.47 -10.84 -3.70
C PHE A 266 -22.52 -11.33 -2.25
N LEU A 267 -21.40 -11.24 -1.52
CA LEU A 267 -21.36 -11.65 -0.10
C LEU A 267 -22.40 -10.88 0.72
N GLY A 268 -22.50 -9.56 0.54
CA GLY A 268 -23.47 -8.71 1.24
C GLY A 268 -24.94 -9.11 1.03
N ILE A 269 -25.28 -9.65 -0.13
CA ILE A 269 -26.63 -10.16 -0.44
C ILE A 269 -26.79 -11.59 0.10
N PHE A 270 -25.85 -12.48 -0.26
CA PHE A 270 -25.91 -13.91 0.02
C PHE A 270 -25.95 -14.21 1.51
N THR A 271 -25.15 -13.53 2.33
CA THR A 271 -25.03 -13.86 3.76
C THR A 271 -26.30 -13.59 4.55
N LYS A 272 -27.13 -12.65 4.09
CA LYS A 272 -28.41 -12.32 4.74
C LYS A 272 -29.40 -13.47 4.74
N GLU A 273 -29.32 -14.38 3.77
CA GLU A 273 -30.20 -15.55 3.71
C GLU A 273 -29.94 -16.54 4.84
N PHE A 274 -28.74 -16.51 5.45
CA PHE A 274 -28.28 -17.56 6.36
C PHE A 274 -28.13 -17.11 7.82
N GLY A 275 -28.19 -15.81 8.14
CA GLY A 275 -28.12 -15.38 9.55
C GLY A 275 -27.71 -13.93 9.74
N ASP A 276 -27.34 -13.60 10.97
CA ASP A 276 -26.70 -12.32 11.30
C ASP A 276 -25.41 -12.18 10.48
N ASN A 277 -25.10 -10.96 10.03
CA ASN A 277 -23.84 -10.67 9.32
C ASN A 277 -22.65 -10.83 10.29
N TYR A 278 -22.27 -12.07 10.60
CA TYR A 278 -21.17 -12.39 11.50
C TYR A 278 -19.86 -11.84 10.98
N ASN A 279 -18.99 -11.39 11.87
CA ASN A 279 -17.63 -11.03 11.49
C ASN A 279 -16.77 -12.30 11.43
N VAL A 280 -15.83 -12.41 10.48
CA VAL A 280 -14.88 -13.52 10.40
C VAL A 280 -13.57 -13.23 11.15
N GLY A 281 -13.31 -11.94 11.43
CA GLY A 281 -12.22 -11.46 12.28
C GLY A 281 -10.89 -11.25 11.55
N GLU A 282 -9.98 -10.58 12.26
CA GLU A 282 -8.66 -10.17 11.76
C GLU A 282 -7.87 -11.30 11.11
N GLU A 283 -7.68 -12.41 11.84
CA GLU A 283 -6.86 -13.52 11.38
C GLU A 283 -7.37 -14.10 10.06
N PHE A 284 -8.70 -14.15 9.87
CA PHE A 284 -9.29 -14.67 8.65
C PHE A 284 -9.11 -13.71 7.47
N TRP A 285 -9.31 -12.40 7.70
CA TRP A 285 -9.12 -11.37 6.68
C TRP A 285 -7.66 -11.22 6.26
N VAL A 286 -6.71 -11.29 7.19
CA VAL A 286 -5.27 -11.28 6.89
C VAL A 286 -4.90 -12.44 5.96
N MET A 287 -5.50 -13.62 6.17
CA MET A 287 -5.25 -14.80 5.33
C MET A 287 -5.95 -14.67 3.97
N ALA A 288 -7.20 -14.20 3.93
CA ALA A 288 -7.95 -13.95 2.70
C ALA A 288 -7.28 -12.89 1.81
N ALA A 289 -6.67 -11.86 2.39
CA ALA A 289 -5.90 -10.83 1.67
C ALA A 289 -4.42 -11.20 1.43
N GLY A 290 -3.95 -12.25 2.10
CA GLY A 290 -2.55 -12.64 2.19
C GLY A 290 -2.18 -13.85 1.32
N ASN A 291 -1.23 -14.64 1.84
CA ASN A 291 -0.47 -15.67 1.11
C ASN A 291 -1.26 -16.96 0.87
N MET A 292 -2.22 -16.92 -0.06
CA MET A 292 -2.62 -18.09 -0.86
C MET A 292 -1.97 -18.01 -2.25
N PHE A 293 -2.08 -19.09 -3.03
CA PHE A 293 -1.81 -19.03 -4.47
C PHE A 293 -2.58 -17.84 -5.07
N ALA A 294 -1.92 -17.17 -6.01
CA ALA A 294 -2.45 -15.93 -6.54
C ALA A 294 -3.57 -16.26 -7.56
N GLU A 295 -3.48 -17.41 -8.25
CA GLU A 295 -4.46 -17.90 -9.24
C GLU A 295 -5.77 -18.48 -8.65
N VAL A 296 -6.18 -18.15 -7.42
CA VAL A 296 -7.39 -18.74 -6.79
C VAL A 296 -8.35 -17.73 -6.12
N PRO A 297 -8.84 -16.71 -6.86
CA PRO A 297 -9.74 -15.70 -6.32
C PRO A 297 -11.09 -16.28 -5.87
N LEU A 298 -11.59 -17.33 -6.52
CA LEU A 298 -12.89 -17.91 -6.18
C LEU A 298 -12.85 -18.84 -4.96
N LEU A 299 -11.71 -19.47 -4.67
CA LEU A 299 -11.49 -20.14 -3.40
C LEU A 299 -11.47 -19.14 -2.24
N ARG A 300 -10.85 -17.96 -2.42
CA ARG A 300 -10.91 -16.90 -1.40
C ARG A 300 -12.34 -16.48 -1.13
N LEU A 301 -13.13 -16.28 -2.19
CA LEU A 301 -14.56 -16.00 -2.07
C LEU A 301 -15.30 -17.15 -1.37
N ALA A 302 -15.02 -18.41 -1.73
CA ALA A 302 -15.65 -19.59 -1.14
C ALA A 302 -15.37 -19.72 0.36
N MET A 303 -14.12 -19.48 0.78
CA MET A 303 -13.73 -19.46 2.18
C MET A 303 -14.48 -18.38 2.96
N LEU A 304 -14.59 -17.17 2.40
CA LEU A 304 -15.34 -16.06 3.01
C LEU A 304 -16.83 -16.40 3.09
N ALA A 305 -17.46 -16.83 1.99
CA ALA A 305 -18.86 -17.21 1.94
C ALA A 305 -19.20 -18.30 2.97
N THR A 306 -18.34 -19.32 3.08
CA THR A 306 -18.50 -20.42 4.05
C THR A 306 -18.45 -19.92 5.49
N ASN A 307 -17.51 -19.04 5.82
CA ASN A 307 -17.35 -18.59 7.19
C ASN A 307 -18.40 -17.54 7.57
N PHE A 308 -18.76 -16.61 6.67
CA PHE A 308 -19.86 -15.66 6.89
C PHE A 308 -21.21 -16.35 7.07
N THR A 309 -21.41 -17.52 6.45
CA THR A 309 -22.62 -18.32 6.61
C THR A 309 -22.46 -19.43 7.65
N ALA A 310 -21.50 -19.33 8.58
CA ALA A 310 -21.31 -20.35 9.61
C ALA A 310 -22.62 -20.61 10.42
N PRO A 311 -22.88 -21.86 10.83
CA PRO A 311 -24.02 -22.17 11.70
C PRO A 311 -23.81 -21.57 13.11
N LYS A 312 -24.91 -21.26 13.82
CA LYS A 312 -24.87 -20.57 15.14
C LYS A 312 -23.94 -21.26 16.16
N ASN A 313 -23.85 -22.59 16.14
CA ASN A 313 -22.98 -23.38 17.02
C ASN A 313 -21.46 -23.27 16.69
N LYS A 314 -21.10 -22.57 15.62
CA LYS A 314 -19.73 -22.28 15.21
C LYS A 314 -19.39 -20.79 15.32
N ILE A 315 -20.25 -20.02 15.97
CA ILE A 315 -20.00 -18.62 16.32
C ILE A 315 -19.46 -18.57 17.75
N GLN A 316 -18.31 -17.93 17.93
CA GLN A 316 -17.64 -17.77 19.22
C GLN A 316 -17.26 -16.30 19.39
N ASP A 317 -17.68 -15.69 20.50
CA ASP A 317 -17.42 -14.28 20.82
C ASP A 317 -17.81 -13.29 19.70
N GLY A 318 -18.89 -13.60 18.97
CA GLY A 318 -19.37 -12.80 17.83
C GLY A 318 -18.61 -13.01 16.52
N TYR A 319 -17.65 -13.93 16.48
CA TYR A 319 -16.87 -14.27 15.29
C TYR A 319 -17.20 -15.66 14.76
N ALA A 320 -17.24 -15.80 13.43
CA ALA A 320 -17.38 -17.08 12.77
C ALA A 320 -16.07 -17.88 12.83
N ARG A 321 -16.14 -19.08 13.43
CA ARG A 321 -15.01 -20.01 13.62
C ARG A 321 -15.25 -21.37 12.97
N LEU A 322 -16.10 -21.46 11.95
CA LEU A 322 -16.31 -22.69 11.19
C LEU A 322 -15.01 -23.09 10.47
N LEU A 323 -14.40 -22.10 9.80
CA LEU A 323 -13.08 -22.19 9.20
C LEU A 323 -12.08 -21.39 10.03
N THR A 324 -10.88 -21.93 10.19
CA THR A 324 -9.81 -21.34 11.01
C THR A 324 -8.52 -21.21 10.20
N ARG A 325 -7.49 -20.61 10.79
CA ARG A 325 -6.16 -20.49 10.18
C ARG A 325 -5.57 -21.83 9.74
N SER A 326 -5.80 -22.89 10.51
CA SER A 326 -5.26 -24.22 10.16
C SER A 326 -5.84 -24.75 8.86
N ASP A 327 -7.07 -24.37 8.49
CA ASP A 327 -7.66 -24.74 7.21
C ASP A 327 -6.99 -24.01 6.04
N TRP A 328 -6.70 -22.72 6.20
CA TRP A 328 -5.90 -21.98 5.23
C TRP A 328 -4.51 -22.58 5.05
N ASP A 329 -3.85 -22.99 6.13
CA ASP A 329 -2.52 -23.60 6.05
C ASP A 329 -2.56 -24.99 5.39
N LYS A 330 -3.65 -25.77 5.55
CA LYS A 330 -3.86 -27.01 4.77
C LYS A 330 -3.96 -26.73 3.28
N LEU A 331 -4.70 -25.70 2.88
CA LEU A 331 -4.89 -25.33 1.46
C LEU A 331 -3.59 -24.86 0.78
N LYS A 332 -2.61 -24.36 1.56
CA LYS A 332 -1.27 -24.01 1.05
C LYS A 332 -0.38 -25.22 0.79
N GLY A 333 -0.74 -26.40 1.32
CA GLY A 333 0.07 -27.60 1.16
C GLY A 333 0.03 -28.15 -0.27
N ASN A 334 1.17 -28.65 -0.75
CA ASN A 334 1.30 -29.21 -2.11
C ASN A 334 0.33 -30.36 -2.40
N LYS A 335 -0.15 -31.07 -1.36
CA LYS A 335 -1.05 -32.23 -1.50
C LYS A 335 -2.38 -31.88 -2.16
N LEU A 336 -2.94 -30.71 -1.85
CA LEU A 336 -4.26 -30.29 -2.33
C LEU A 336 -4.19 -29.32 -3.51
N GLN A 337 -2.99 -28.89 -3.91
CA GLN A 337 -2.80 -27.83 -4.89
C GLN A 337 -3.48 -28.12 -6.23
N LYS A 338 -3.33 -29.33 -6.77
CA LYS A 338 -3.97 -29.73 -8.04
C LYS A 338 -5.50 -29.70 -7.94
N GLN A 339 -6.05 -30.21 -6.84
CA GLN A 339 -7.49 -30.23 -6.59
C GLN A 339 -8.05 -28.81 -6.41
N ILE A 340 -7.30 -27.94 -5.74
CA ILE A 340 -7.67 -26.54 -5.54
C ILE A 340 -7.74 -25.78 -6.86
N LEU A 341 -6.74 -25.95 -7.74
CA LEU A 341 -6.72 -25.29 -9.05
C LEU A 341 -7.86 -25.78 -9.95
N ASP A 342 -8.13 -27.09 -9.98
CA ASP A 342 -9.29 -27.65 -10.71
C ASP A 342 -10.62 -27.10 -10.17
N MET A 343 -10.78 -27.08 -8.85
CA MET A 343 -11.97 -26.51 -8.21
C MET A 343 -12.15 -25.04 -8.57
N ASP A 344 -11.11 -24.22 -8.46
CA ASP A 344 -11.19 -22.78 -8.69
C ASP A 344 -11.56 -22.47 -10.15
N GLN A 345 -10.99 -23.23 -11.11
CA GLN A 345 -11.34 -23.14 -12.52
C GLN A 345 -12.80 -23.55 -12.78
N LYS A 346 -13.29 -24.62 -12.17
CA LYS A 346 -14.70 -25.01 -12.32
C LYS A 346 -15.66 -24.05 -11.59
N LEU A 347 -15.22 -23.40 -10.51
CA LEU A 347 -15.96 -22.30 -9.87
C LEU A 347 -16.02 -21.08 -10.81
N PHE A 348 -14.95 -20.81 -11.55
CA PHE A 348 -14.94 -19.73 -12.54
C PHE A 348 -15.94 -19.95 -13.66
N GLN A 349 -16.01 -21.17 -14.19
CA GLN A 349 -17.05 -21.56 -15.15
C GLN A 349 -18.46 -21.44 -14.55
N ALA A 350 -18.65 -21.75 -13.26
CA ALA A 350 -19.92 -21.51 -12.58
C ALA A 350 -20.29 -20.03 -12.55
N TYR A 351 -19.32 -19.20 -12.16
CA TYR A 351 -19.51 -17.77 -12.02
C TYR A 351 -19.93 -17.14 -13.35
N GLN A 352 -19.28 -17.51 -14.46
CA GLN A 352 -19.63 -17.04 -15.80
C GLN A 352 -21.08 -17.35 -16.19
N LYS A 353 -21.65 -18.46 -15.70
CA LYS A 353 -23.06 -18.82 -15.96
C LYS A 353 -24.06 -17.97 -15.16
N VAL A 354 -23.65 -17.45 -14.00
CA VAL A 354 -24.54 -16.69 -13.11
C VAL A 354 -24.26 -15.19 -13.11
N GLU A 355 -23.14 -14.73 -13.68
CA GLU A 355 -22.69 -13.32 -13.69
C GLU A 355 -23.78 -12.37 -14.22
N ALA A 356 -24.41 -12.73 -15.34
CA ALA A 356 -25.52 -11.95 -15.92
C ALA A 356 -26.80 -11.98 -15.08
N SER A 357 -26.94 -12.95 -14.18
CA SER A 357 -28.15 -13.23 -13.37
C SER A 357 -27.99 -12.85 -11.90
N PHE A 358 -26.95 -12.11 -11.49
CA PHE A 358 -26.76 -11.64 -10.10
C PHE A 358 -27.85 -10.64 -9.62
N SER A 359 -28.85 -10.34 -10.44
CA SER A 359 -30.09 -9.69 -9.99
C SER A 359 -31.07 -10.66 -9.33
N ASP A 360 -31.01 -11.95 -9.69
CA ASP A 360 -31.88 -13.04 -9.20
C ASP A 360 -31.29 -13.68 -7.94
N LEU A 361 -32.11 -13.75 -6.89
CA LEU A 361 -31.73 -14.34 -5.60
C LEU A 361 -31.56 -15.84 -5.68
N ALA A 362 -32.33 -16.53 -6.52
CA ALA A 362 -32.20 -17.96 -6.67
C ALA A 362 -30.83 -18.33 -7.29
N ALA A 363 -30.37 -17.56 -8.28
CA ALA A 363 -29.04 -17.72 -8.88
C ALA A 363 -27.91 -17.42 -7.88
N ILE A 364 -28.02 -16.32 -7.11
CA ILE A 364 -27.08 -15.97 -6.03
C ILE A 364 -26.99 -17.12 -5.02
N ARG A 365 -28.14 -17.63 -4.58
CA ARG A 365 -28.21 -18.73 -3.61
C ARG A 365 -27.58 -20.00 -4.16
N ALA A 366 -27.89 -20.38 -5.40
CA ALA A 366 -27.32 -21.57 -6.02
C ALA A 366 -25.79 -21.48 -6.10
N PHE A 367 -25.27 -20.34 -6.53
CA PHE A 367 -23.82 -20.12 -6.64
C PHE A 367 -23.14 -20.10 -5.27
N GLY A 368 -23.72 -19.40 -4.29
CA GLY A 368 -23.18 -19.38 -2.93
C GLY A 368 -23.20 -20.74 -2.24
N MET A 369 -24.24 -21.55 -2.43
CA MET A 369 -24.27 -22.91 -1.92
C MET A 369 -23.22 -23.80 -2.58
N ARG A 370 -22.95 -23.63 -3.88
CA ARG A 370 -21.84 -24.32 -4.57
C ARG A 370 -20.49 -23.93 -3.98
N LEU A 371 -20.24 -22.64 -3.75
CA LEU A 371 -19.03 -22.16 -3.08
C LEU A 371 -18.82 -22.84 -1.71
N ILE A 372 -19.87 -22.89 -0.88
CA ILE A 372 -19.83 -23.54 0.44
C ILE A 372 -19.52 -25.02 0.30
N ARG A 373 -20.24 -25.76 -0.55
CA ARG A 373 -20.06 -27.20 -0.75
C ARG A 373 -18.65 -27.54 -1.20
N CYS A 374 -18.12 -26.84 -2.21
CA CYS A 374 -16.76 -27.03 -2.70
C CYS A 374 -15.72 -26.78 -1.60
N CYS A 375 -15.85 -25.68 -0.86
CA CYS A 375 -14.95 -25.34 0.23
C CYS A 375 -14.96 -26.41 1.34
N MET A 376 -16.14 -26.87 1.73
CA MET A 376 -16.30 -27.87 2.79
C MET A 376 -15.81 -29.24 2.37
N HIS A 377 -15.98 -29.61 1.09
CA HIS A 377 -15.48 -30.87 0.55
C HIS A 377 -13.96 -30.93 0.48
N VAL A 378 -13.30 -29.88 -0.04
CA VAL A 378 -11.83 -29.84 -0.10
C VAL A 378 -11.21 -29.86 1.31
N LEU A 379 -11.88 -29.28 2.30
CA LEU A 379 -11.42 -29.27 3.69
C LEU A 379 -11.88 -30.49 4.51
N GLN A 380 -12.68 -31.39 3.93
CA GLN A 380 -13.27 -32.57 4.58
C GLN A 380 -14.05 -32.20 5.85
N LYS A 381 -14.86 -31.14 5.76
CA LYS A 381 -15.62 -30.55 6.87
C LYS A 381 -17.13 -30.55 6.65
N GLU A 382 -17.65 -31.30 5.67
CA GLU A 382 -19.07 -31.30 5.28
C GLU A 382 -20.01 -31.46 6.47
N LYS A 383 -19.68 -32.34 7.42
CA LYS A 383 -20.47 -32.58 8.65
C LYS A 383 -20.55 -31.39 9.60
N MET A 384 -19.64 -30.42 9.47
CA MET A 384 -19.63 -29.19 10.27
C MET A 384 -20.41 -28.05 9.61
N GLY A 385 -20.81 -28.23 8.34
CA GLY A 385 -21.55 -27.24 7.56
C GLY A 385 -23.02 -27.18 7.92
N ARG A 386 -23.74 -26.32 7.19
CA ARG A 386 -25.20 -26.20 7.33
C ARG A 386 -25.96 -27.35 6.67
N GLU A 387 -25.39 -27.90 5.61
CA GLU A 387 -25.94 -29.07 4.96
C GLU A 387 -25.40 -30.33 5.63
N THR A 388 -26.29 -31.27 5.92
CA THR A 388 -25.91 -32.60 6.41
C THR A 388 -25.51 -33.54 5.27
N LYS A 389 -25.71 -33.12 4.01
CA LYS A 389 -25.36 -33.89 2.83
C LYS A 389 -23.83 -33.89 2.66
N VAL A 390 -23.27 -35.09 2.57
CA VAL A 390 -21.88 -35.32 2.17
C VAL A 390 -21.90 -35.69 0.69
N PHE A 391 -21.06 -35.01 -0.09
CA PHE A 391 -20.90 -35.30 -1.51
C PHE A 391 -19.71 -36.24 -1.70
N GLU A 392 -19.84 -37.21 -2.59
CA GLU A 392 -18.80 -38.23 -2.82
C GLU A 392 -17.64 -37.67 -3.65
N SER A 393 -17.92 -36.69 -4.51
CA SER A 393 -16.94 -36.06 -5.38
C SER A 393 -17.24 -34.59 -5.63
N MET A 394 -16.22 -33.87 -6.11
CA MET A 394 -16.41 -32.51 -6.61
C MET A 394 -17.43 -32.48 -7.76
N ASP A 395 -17.40 -33.44 -8.67
CA ASP A 395 -18.28 -33.46 -9.85
C ASP A 395 -19.76 -33.60 -9.46
N GLU A 396 -20.08 -34.35 -8.40
CA GLU A 396 -21.44 -34.40 -7.84
C GLU A 396 -21.94 -33.02 -7.35
N ILE A 397 -21.04 -32.20 -6.78
CA ILE A 397 -21.35 -30.82 -6.37
C ILE A 397 -21.66 -29.96 -7.60
N PHE A 398 -20.90 -30.15 -8.68
CA PHE A 398 -21.08 -29.44 -9.95
C PHE A 398 -22.42 -29.81 -10.60
N GLU A 399 -22.74 -31.10 -10.68
CA GLU A 399 -24.02 -31.61 -11.19
C GLU A 399 -25.21 -31.09 -10.38
N ALA A 400 -25.12 -31.11 -9.04
CA ALA A 400 -26.17 -30.60 -8.17
C ALA A 400 -26.47 -29.11 -8.43
N PHE A 401 -25.46 -28.33 -8.78
CA PHE A 401 -25.64 -26.93 -9.17
C PHE A 401 -26.27 -26.77 -10.55
N GLU A 402 -25.87 -27.57 -11.55
CA GLU A 402 -26.49 -27.52 -12.89
C GLU A 402 -27.98 -27.88 -12.82
N VAL A 403 -28.34 -28.89 -12.01
CA VAL A 403 -29.75 -29.23 -11.74
C VAL A 403 -30.49 -28.07 -11.09
N GLN A 404 -29.88 -27.41 -10.10
CA GLN A 404 -30.49 -26.23 -9.46
C GLN A 404 -30.69 -25.08 -10.44
N LEU A 405 -29.71 -24.76 -11.30
CA LEU A 405 -29.87 -23.76 -12.34
C LEU A 405 -30.94 -24.14 -13.37
N GLY A 406 -30.98 -25.41 -13.78
CA GLY A 406 -32.02 -25.91 -14.68
C GLY A 406 -33.42 -25.68 -14.11
N ASN A 407 -33.62 -25.97 -12.82
CA ASN A 407 -34.88 -25.74 -12.13
C ASN A 407 -35.25 -24.26 -12.02
N ILE A 408 -34.28 -23.37 -11.79
CA ILE A 408 -34.49 -21.92 -11.77
C ILE A 408 -34.94 -21.42 -13.15
N ASN A 409 -34.26 -21.85 -14.21
CA ASN A 409 -34.61 -21.49 -15.58
C ASN A 409 -35.99 -22.01 -16.00
N LEU A 410 -36.35 -23.23 -15.57
CA LEU A 410 -37.69 -23.79 -15.80
C LEU A 410 -38.78 -23.02 -15.04
N ALA A 411 -38.51 -22.61 -13.80
CA ALA A 411 -39.43 -21.79 -13.01
C ALA A 411 -39.63 -20.39 -13.61
N ALA A 412 -38.58 -19.82 -14.21
CA ALA A 412 -38.66 -18.55 -14.95
C ALA A 412 -39.41 -18.67 -16.29
N ALA A 413 -39.43 -19.86 -16.91
CA ALA A 413 -40.09 -20.13 -18.19
C ALA A 413 -41.56 -20.58 -18.08
N ALA A 414 -42.06 -20.87 -16.88
CA ALA A 414 -43.46 -21.23 -16.66
C ALA A 414 -44.38 -20.01 -16.92
N PRO A 415 -45.49 -20.14 -17.69
CA PRO A 415 -46.37 -19.02 -17.97
C PRO A 415 -47.05 -18.55 -16.69
N ALA A 416 -46.72 -17.33 -16.26
CA ALA A 416 -47.35 -16.67 -15.13
C ALA A 416 -48.86 -16.53 -15.38
N ALA A 417 -49.68 -17.19 -14.58
CA ALA A 417 -51.12 -16.97 -14.57
C ALA A 417 -51.43 -15.55 -14.07
N ALA A 418 -51.82 -14.70 -15.01
CA ALA A 418 -52.63 -13.48 -14.90
C ALA A 418 -52.23 -12.39 -13.86
N ALA A 419 -51.47 -11.38 -14.33
CA ALA A 419 -51.66 -9.95 -14.01
C ALA A 419 -51.04 -9.10 -15.15
N PRO A 420 -51.61 -7.92 -15.49
CA PRO A 420 -51.45 -7.33 -16.82
C PRO A 420 -50.08 -6.69 -17.03
N ALA A 421 -49.49 -7.02 -18.18
CA ALA A 421 -48.21 -6.53 -18.66
C ALA A 421 -48.32 -5.10 -19.21
N ALA A 422 -47.45 -4.21 -18.76
CA ALA A 422 -46.97 -3.07 -19.55
C ALA A 422 -45.62 -2.59 -19.01
N ALA A 423 -44.70 -2.31 -19.95
CA ALA A 423 -43.40 -1.65 -19.81
C ALA A 423 -42.17 -2.52 -19.49
N ALA A 424 -41.85 -3.46 -20.39
CA ALA A 424 -40.48 -3.92 -20.61
C ALA A 424 -39.92 -3.24 -21.87
N ALA A 425 -39.40 -2.02 -21.72
CA ALA A 425 -38.50 -1.37 -22.68
C ALA A 425 -37.97 -0.04 -22.11
N ALA A 426 -36.87 -0.08 -21.35
CA ALA A 426 -35.86 0.98 -21.23
C ALA A 426 -34.86 0.67 -20.10
N GLN A 427 -33.78 -0.05 -20.41
CA GLN A 427 -32.46 0.14 -19.79
C GLN A 427 -31.39 -0.62 -20.59
N GLN A 428 -31.05 -0.07 -21.75
CA GLN A 428 -29.75 -0.25 -22.40
C GLN A 428 -29.11 1.14 -22.48
N THR A 429 -28.29 1.47 -21.49
CA THR A 429 -27.28 2.56 -21.43
C THR A 429 -26.87 2.64 -19.95
N ALA A 430 -25.64 2.45 -19.49
CA ALA A 430 -24.35 2.31 -20.15
C ALA A 430 -23.45 1.41 -19.27
N LEU A 431 -23.05 0.27 -19.80
CA LEU A 431 -21.86 -0.50 -19.41
C LEU A 431 -21.30 -1.03 -20.73
N SER A 432 -20.88 -0.10 -21.58
CA SER A 432 -20.17 -0.42 -22.82
C SER A 432 -18.77 -0.88 -22.47
N SER A 433 -18.58 -2.18 -22.65
CA SER A 433 -17.34 -2.83 -23.00
C SER A 433 -16.56 -2.04 -24.06
N SER A 434 -15.32 -1.68 -23.74
CA SER A 434 -14.32 -1.37 -24.76
C SER A 434 -13.41 -2.57 -24.91
N SER A 435 -13.74 -3.42 -25.89
CA SER A 435 -12.75 -4.24 -26.57
C SER A 435 -11.80 -3.31 -27.33
N SER A 436 -10.53 -3.29 -26.96
CA SER A 436 -9.47 -2.76 -27.83
C SER A 436 -8.33 -3.76 -27.91
N THR A 437 -8.09 -4.13 -29.16
CA THR A 437 -6.95 -4.84 -29.73
C THR A 437 -5.59 -4.44 -29.18
N ALA A 438 -4.68 -5.43 -29.22
CA ALA A 438 -3.25 -5.40 -28.96
C ALA A 438 -2.53 -4.06 -29.24
N GLY A 439 -1.67 -3.65 -28.30
CA GLY A 439 -0.61 -2.68 -28.54
C GLY A 439 -0.21 -1.87 -27.30
N GLY A 440 0.85 -2.29 -26.61
CA GLY A 440 1.85 -1.43 -25.95
C GLY A 440 1.47 -0.54 -24.76
N ALA A 441 2.18 -0.79 -23.65
CA ALA A 441 2.61 0.16 -22.60
C ALA A 441 1.74 0.43 -21.36
N ALA A 442 2.40 0.22 -20.21
CA ALA A 442 2.21 0.78 -18.86
C ALA A 442 0.92 0.49 -18.04
N GLN A 443 1.14 -0.31 -16.98
CA GLN A 443 0.32 -0.60 -15.79
C GLN A 443 -0.70 0.48 -15.36
N GLN A 444 -1.98 0.08 -15.29
CA GLN A 444 -3.05 0.81 -14.58
C GLN A 444 -3.42 0.07 -13.29
N ALA A 445 -3.34 0.76 -12.15
CA ALA A 445 -3.79 0.27 -10.86
C ALA A 445 -5.23 0.73 -10.61
N GLY A 446 -6.19 -0.03 -11.14
CA GLY A 446 -7.62 0.07 -10.83
C GLY A 446 -8.12 -1.16 -10.08
N LEU A 447 -9.43 -1.24 -9.83
CA LEU A 447 -10.09 -2.44 -9.33
C LEU A 447 -9.83 -3.64 -10.27
N VAL A 448 -9.27 -4.72 -9.74
CA VAL A 448 -8.88 -5.90 -10.51
C VAL A 448 -10.10 -6.70 -10.94
N SER A 449 -10.25 -6.94 -12.24
CA SER A 449 -11.23 -7.86 -12.80
C SER A 449 -10.85 -9.32 -12.53
N LEU A 450 -11.83 -10.21 -12.59
CA LEU A 450 -11.61 -11.64 -12.42
C LEU A 450 -10.62 -12.19 -13.45
N GLY A 451 -10.67 -11.72 -14.71
CA GLY A 451 -9.69 -12.09 -15.74
C GLY A 451 -8.26 -11.67 -15.40
N GLU A 452 -8.07 -10.44 -14.89
CA GLU A 452 -6.76 -9.96 -14.41
C GLU A 452 -6.29 -10.71 -13.16
N ALA A 453 -7.20 -11.18 -12.30
CA ALA A 453 -6.86 -11.97 -11.12
C ALA A 453 -6.33 -13.38 -11.46
N TYR A 454 -6.56 -13.89 -12.67
CA TYR A 454 -5.95 -15.12 -13.21
C TYR A 454 -4.72 -14.84 -14.09
N ASP A 455 -4.42 -13.58 -14.39
CA ASP A 455 -3.29 -13.23 -15.25
C ASP A 455 -1.95 -13.39 -14.52
N ALA A 456 -1.11 -14.32 -14.96
CA ALA A 456 0.14 -14.62 -14.27
C ALA A 456 1.11 -13.42 -14.24
N LEU A 457 1.08 -12.51 -15.22
CA LEU A 457 1.89 -11.30 -15.21
C LEU A 457 1.40 -10.30 -14.16
N PHE A 458 0.10 -10.11 -14.04
CA PHE A 458 -0.52 -9.32 -12.99
C PHE A 458 -0.16 -9.85 -11.59
N LEU A 459 -0.28 -11.17 -11.38
CA LEU A 459 0.04 -11.82 -10.12
C LEU A 459 1.54 -11.75 -9.79
N ALA A 460 2.41 -11.86 -10.78
CA ALA A 460 3.84 -11.72 -10.62
C ALA A 460 4.24 -10.28 -10.25
N LYS A 461 3.60 -9.27 -10.86
CA LYS A 461 3.77 -7.84 -10.54
C LYS A 461 3.38 -7.47 -9.10
N GLN A 462 2.47 -8.22 -8.46
CA GLN A 462 2.16 -8.01 -7.04
C GLN A 462 3.26 -8.52 -6.10
N LYS A 463 4.06 -9.50 -6.54
CA LYS A 463 5.09 -10.15 -5.70
C LYS A 463 6.47 -9.53 -5.89
N ILE A 464 6.79 -9.12 -7.11
CA ILE A 464 8.05 -8.47 -7.47
C ILE A 464 7.79 -7.34 -8.47
N GLU A 465 8.60 -6.30 -8.43
CA GLU A 465 8.46 -5.17 -9.35
C GLU A 465 8.95 -5.59 -10.75
N ILE A 466 8.02 -5.96 -11.64
CA ILE A 466 8.29 -6.38 -13.02
C ILE A 466 8.04 -5.20 -13.95
N ALA A 467 9.09 -4.69 -14.57
CA ALA A 467 9.01 -3.62 -15.56
C ALA A 467 10.04 -3.82 -16.67
N VAL A 468 9.59 -3.72 -17.92
CA VAL A 468 10.46 -3.79 -19.09
C VAL A 468 11.54 -2.71 -19.00
N GLY A 469 12.78 -3.08 -19.29
CA GLY A 469 13.96 -2.23 -19.16
C GLY A 469 14.64 -2.25 -17.79
N LYS A 470 14.02 -2.85 -16.75
CA LYS A 470 14.68 -3.02 -15.44
C LYS A 470 15.65 -4.19 -15.41
N HIS A 471 16.57 -4.15 -14.45
CA HIS A 471 17.61 -5.14 -14.26
C HIS A 471 17.29 -6.12 -13.13
N TYR A 472 17.55 -7.39 -13.39
CA TYR A 472 17.28 -8.50 -12.48
C TYR A 472 18.50 -9.39 -12.35
N THR A 473 18.72 -9.95 -11.16
CA THR A 473 19.65 -11.05 -10.95
C THR A 473 18.91 -12.36 -11.13
N TYR A 474 19.41 -13.22 -12.01
CA TYR A 474 18.91 -14.58 -12.25
C TYR A 474 20.11 -15.51 -12.47
N GLN A 475 20.16 -16.63 -11.75
CA GLN A 475 21.29 -17.57 -11.76
C GLN A 475 22.67 -16.88 -11.56
N ASN A 476 22.76 -15.94 -10.62
CA ASN A 476 23.95 -15.12 -10.33
C ASN A 476 24.49 -14.26 -11.49
N LYS A 477 23.74 -14.11 -12.59
CA LYS A 477 24.04 -13.19 -13.70
C LYS A 477 23.11 -11.98 -13.68
N LEU A 478 23.52 -10.88 -14.29
CA LEU A 478 22.72 -9.66 -14.43
C LEU A 478 21.99 -9.68 -15.77
N TRP A 479 20.67 -9.50 -15.72
CA TRP A 479 19.79 -9.57 -16.88
C TRP A 479 18.96 -8.30 -16.99
N LYS A 480 18.62 -7.89 -18.20
CA LYS A 480 17.67 -6.84 -18.51
C LYS A 480 16.37 -7.45 -19.00
N LEU A 481 15.24 -7.05 -18.44
CA LEU A 481 13.94 -7.51 -18.93
C LEU A 481 13.61 -6.81 -20.25
N ARG A 482 13.49 -7.59 -21.31
CA ARG A 482 13.21 -7.09 -22.67
C ARG A 482 11.73 -7.10 -22.98
N GLU A 483 11.07 -8.23 -22.68
CA GLU A 483 9.64 -8.43 -22.93
C GLU A 483 9.00 -9.13 -21.74
N ALA A 484 7.73 -8.83 -21.50
CA ALA A 484 6.97 -9.41 -20.41
C ALA A 484 5.52 -9.64 -20.85
N ASP A 485 5.10 -10.90 -20.88
CA ASP A 485 3.73 -11.31 -21.15
C ASP A 485 3.19 -12.23 -20.04
N SER A 486 1.91 -12.60 -20.16
CA SER A 486 1.18 -13.43 -19.20
C SER A 486 1.76 -14.83 -19.01
N ASN A 487 2.48 -15.36 -19.99
CA ASN A 487 3.04 -16.72 -19.97
C ASN A 487 4.55 -16.71 -19.70
N GLN A 488 5.29 -15.77 -20.28
CA GLN A 488 6.75 -15.74 -20.30
C GLN A 488 7.34 -14.33 -20.14
N LEU A 489 8.52 -14.29 -19.51
CA LEU A 489 9.38 -13.11 -19.46
C LEU A 489 10.66 -13.40 -20.25
N VAL A 490 11.04 -12.48 -21.15
CA VAL A 490 12.26 -12.58 -21.95
C VAL A 490 13.33 -11.67 -21.35
N LEU A 491 14.44 -12.28 -20.94
CA LEU A 491 15.56 -11.64 -20.27
C LEU A 491 16.79 -11.65 -21.18
N GLU A 492 17.42 -10.50 -21.34
CA GLU A 492 18.66 -10.31 -22.08
C GLU A 492 19.84 -10.23 -21.10
N LEU A 493 20.88 -11.04 -21.31
CA LEU A 493 22.07 -11.06 -20.46
C LEU A 493 22.87 -9.76 -20.65
N LEU A 494 23.20 -9.11 -19.54
CA LEU A 494 24.14 -7.99 -19.51
C LEU A 494 25.53 -8.50 -19.12
N ASP A 495 26.28 -8.96 -20.13
CA ASP A 495 27.69 -9.34 -20.03
C ASP A 495 28.55 -8.41 -20.92
N LEU A 496 29.84 -8.28 -20.58
CA LEU A 496 30.82 -7.47 -21.32
C LEU A 496 31.16 -8.05 -22.70
N PHE A 497 30.94 -9.36 -22.91
CA PHE A 497 31.46 -10.08 -24.08
C PHE A 497 30.43 -10.91 -24.85
N GLN A 498 29.24 -11.15 -24.27
CA GLN A 498 28.25 -12.07 -24.83
C GLN A 498 26.85 -11.49 -24.70
N SER A 499 26.01 -11.74 -25.71
CA SER A 499 24.58 -11.50 -25.67
C SER A 499 23.89 -12.85 -25.67
N GLU A 500 23.18 -13.15 -24.59
CA GLU A 500 22.37 -14.35 -24.43
C GLU A 500 20.94 -13.93 -24.07
N GLU A 501 19.93 -14.67 -24.51
CA GLU A 501 18.55 -14.48 -24.08
C GLU A 501 18.07 -15.73 -23.34
N VAL A 502 17.33 -15.51 -22.24
CA VAL A 502 16.66 -16.59 -21.52
C VAL A 502 15.20 -16.24 -21.34
N THR A 503 14.35 -17.25 -21.48
CA THR A 503 12.92 -17.12 -21.26
C THR A 503 12.53 -17.86 -19.98
N ILE A 504 11.76 -17.20 -19.12
CA ILE A 504 11.28 -17.77 -17.86
C ILE A 504 9.76 -17.71 -17.79
N GLU A 505 9.15 -18.71 -17.17
CA GLU A 505 7.70 -18.76 -16.97
C GLU A 505 7.24 -17.67 -15.98
N THR A 506 6.23 -16.89 -16.38
CA THR A 506 5.76 -15.74 -15.61
C THR A 506 5.15 -16.16 -14.25
N SER A 507 4.48 -17.32 -14.19
CA SER A 507 3.86 -17.86 -12.96
C SER A 507 4.85 -18.10 -11.80
N GLN A 508 6.13 -18.37 -12.13
CA GLN A 508 7.16 -18.73 -11.15
C GLN A 508 8.32 -17.74 -11.07
N CYS A 509 8.31 -16.68 -11.87
CA CYS A 509 9.43 -15.76 -12.01
C CYS A 509 9.89 -15.14 -10.67
N TRP A 510 8.97 -14.86 -9.74
CA TRP A 510 9.25 -14.30 -8.40
C TRP A 510 10.13 -15.19 -7.51
N LYS A 511 10.16 -16.51 -7.76
CA LYS A 511 11.03 -17.45 -7.02
C LYS A 511 12.49 -17.27 -7.41
N HIS A 512 12.74 -16.88 -8.66
CA HIS A 512 14.06 -16.92 -9.26
C HIS A 512 14.66 -15.54 -9.56
N LEU A 513 13.81 -14.53 -9.78
CA LEU A 513 14.23 -13.16 -10.02
C LEU A 513 14.44 -12.40 -8.71
N ARG A 514 15.48 -11.57 -8.71
CA ARG A 514 15.72 -10.52 -7.70
C ARG A 514 16.00 -9.20 -8.41
N ILE A 515 15.41 -8.11 -7.94
CA ILE A 515 15.68 -6.79 -8.51
C ILE A 515 17.13 -6.41 -8.22
N SER A 516 17.89 -6.08 -9.26
CA SER A 516 19.26 -5.58 -9.12
C SER A 516 19.25 -4.06 -8.99
N LYS A 517 19.88 -3.55 -7.93
CA LYS A 517 20.15 -2.11 -7.76
C LYS A 517 21.51 -1.70 -8.34
N LEU A 518 22.27 -2.65 -8.89
CA LEU A 518 23.59 -2.38 -9.42
C LEU A 518 23.46 -1.60 -10.73
N PRO A 519 24.34 -0.60 -10.97
CA PRO A 519 24.39 0.08 -12.25
C PRO A 519 24.73 -0.94 -13.34
N ALA A 520 24.00 -0.87 -14.46
CA ALA A 520 24.28 -1.73 -15.60
C ALA A 520 25.71 -1.47 -16.12
N PRO A 521 26.46 -2.52 -16.48
CA PRO A 521 27.74 -2.35 -17.17
C PRO A 521 27.52 -1.52 -18.44
N VAL A 522 28.31 -0.46 -18.62
CA VAL A 522 28.24 0.36 -19.83
C VAL A 522 29.16 -0.27 -20.87
N PHE A 523 28.61 -0.60 -22.04
CA PHE A 523 29.41 -1.01 -23.20
C PHE A 523 30.44 0.08 -23.52
N THR A 524 31.72 -0.25 -23.33
CA THR A 524 32.83 0.59 -23.78
C THR A 524 33.26 0.11 -25.15
N ASP A 525 33.43 1.05 -26.08
CA ASP A 525 33.95 0.78 -27.42
C ASP A 525 35.28 0.00 -27.32
N ARG A 526 35.42 -1.06 -28.13
CA ARG A 526 36.60 -1.94 -28.13
C ARG A 526 37.91 -1.17 -28.39
N ALA A 527 37.85 -0.10 -29.19
CA ALA A 527 38.97 0.80 -29.42
C ALA A 527 39.28 1.68 -28.19
N LEU A 528 38.26 2.10 -27.45
CA LEU A 528 38.42 2.85 -26.19
C LEU A 528 38.97 1.95 -25.08
N ALA A 529 38.53 0.68 -25.01
CA ALA A 529 39.06 -0.32 -24.09
C ALA A 529 40.55 -0.62 -24.37
N ALA A 530 40.92 -0.82 -25.64
CA ALA A 530 42.31 -1.02 -26.04
C ALA A 530 43.19 0.22 -25.74
N SER A 531 42.65 1.44 -25.89
CA SER A 531 43.37 2.68 -25.53
C SER A 531 43.56 2.89 -24.03
N ARG A 532 42.83 2.13 -23.20
CA ARG A 532 42.87 2.16 -21.74
C ARG A 532 43.41 0.86 -21.14
N GLU A 533 43.97 -0.03 -21.97
CA GLU A 533 44.72 -1.17 -21.47
C GLU A 533 45.89 -0.67 -20.61
N PRO A 534 46.17 -1.33 -19.47
CA PRO A 534 47.23 -0.95 -18.53
C PRO A 534 48.62 -1.31 -19.09
N HIS A 535 48.93 -0.85 -20.30
CA HIS A 535 50.27 -0.81 -20.88
C HIS A 535 50.87 0.61 -20.87
N ALA A 536 50.11 1.62 -20.44
CA ALA A 536 50.68 2.89 -19.98
C ALA A 536 51.23 2.69 -18.56
N SER A 537 52.44 2.11 -18.50
CA SER A 537 53.41 2.20 -17.41
C SER A 537 52.90 2.85 -16.12
N CYS A 538 52.62 2.07 -15.07
CA CYS A 538 52.41 2.54 -13.70
C CYS A 538 53.67 3.24 -13.12
N SER A 539 54.54 3.82 -13.95
CA SER A 539 55.75 4.52 -13.57
C SER A 539 55.44 5.73 -12.70
N THR A 540 54.32 6.41 -12.92
CA THR A 540 53.94 7.57 -12.12
C THR A 540 53.50 7.13 -10.73
N GLU A 541 52.68 6.08 -10.63
CA GLU A 541 52.25 5.48 -9.36
C GLU A 541 53.43 4.83 -8.62
N ALA A 542 54.33 4.16 -9.32
CA ALA A 542 55.55 3.58 -8.76
C ALA A 542 56.49 4.67 -8.22
N LEU A 543 56.63 5.79 -8.93
CA LEU A 543 57.42 6.94 -8.48
C LEU A 543 56.78 7.64 -7.27
N MET A 544 55.45 7.82 -7.27
CA MET A 544 54.73 8.34 -6.10
C MET A 544 54.86 7.41 -4.89
N ALA A 545 54.82 6.09 -5.09
CA ALA A 545 55.08 5.11 -4.05
C ALA A 545 56.52 5.18 -3.52
N GLU A 546 57.51 5.38 -4.40
CA GLU A 546 58.92 5.57 -4.01
C GLU A 546 59.12 6.84 -3.17
N VAL A 547 58.50 7.95 -3.60
CA VAL A 547 58.48 9.21 -2.84
C VAL A 547 57.86 9.00 -1.46
N TRP A 548 56.69 8.34 -1.40
CA TRP A 548 56.00 8.03 -0.16
C TRP A 548 56.86 7.21 0.82
N LEU A 549 57.47 6.13 0.33
CA LEU A 549 58.35 5.29 1.12
C LEU A 549 59.58 6.04 1.62
N THR A 550 60.15 6.93 0.80
CA THR A 550 61.29 7.76 1.19
C THR A 550 60.88 8.77 2.26
N MET A 551 59.71 9.41 2.14
CA MET A 551 59.19 10.30 3.18
C MET A 551 59.00 9.58 4.52
N LEU A 552 58.44 8.37 4.52
CA LEU A 552 58.25 7.58 5.75
C LEU A 552 59.59 7.24 6.43
N LYS A 553 60.68 7.11 5.67
CA LYS A 553 62.04 6.91 6.21
C LYS A 553 62.67 8.20 6.73
N VAL A 554 62.40 9.33 6.08
CA VAL A 554 62.99 10.64 6.40
C VAL A 554 62.28 11.33 7.55
N CYS A 555 60.96 11.20 7.66
CA CYS A 555 60.14 11.87 8.67
C CYS A 555 60.66 11.65 10.11
N PRO A 556 61.00 10.42 10.56
CA PRO A 556 61.54 10.19 11.91
C PRO A 556 62.97 10.73 12.15
N LYS A 557 63.66 11.18 11.09
CA LYS A 557 65.00 11.78 11.18
C LYS A 557 64.94 13.30 11.26
N LEU A 558 63.94 13.90 10.63
CA LEU A 558 63.71 15.34 10.64
C LEU A 558 62.82 15.80 11.80
N GLN A 559 61.89 14.95 12.26
CA GLN A 559 61.05 15.24 13.42
C GLN A 559 61.65 14.65 14.70
N PRO A 560 61.39 15.26 15.88
CA PRO A 560 61.77 14.68 17.17
C PRO A 560 61.12 13.32 17.39
N LYS A 561 61.90 12.33 17.85
CA LYS A 561 61.39 10.97 18.14
C LYS A 561 60.22 10.96 19.12
N ASN A 562 60.15 11.97 19.98
CA ASN A 562 59.19 12.16 21.04
C ASN A 562 58.24 13.34 20.77
N ILE A 563 57.95 13.64 19.50
CA ILE A 563 57.06 14.74 19.08
C ILE A 563 55.75 14.77 19.88
N TRP A 564 55.11 13.61 20.11
CA TRP A 564 53.87 13.52 20.87
C TRP A 564 54.00 13.78 22.38
N SER A 565 55.23 13.84 22.90
CA SER A 565 55.51 14.33 24.27
C SER A 565 55.82 15.83 24.31
N LEU A 566 56.00 16.46 23.15
CA LEU A 566 56.29 17.89 22.99
C LEU A 566 55.01 18.67 22.66
N ILE A 567 54.11 18.07 21.88
CA ILE A 567 52.91 18.76 21.37
C ILE A 567 51.61 18.06 21.76
N GLY A 568 50.62 18.88 22.10
CA GLY A 568 49.25 18.49 22.38
C GLY A 568 48.38 18.94 21.21
N VAL A 569 47.33 18.16 20.92
CA VAL A 569 46.41 18.49 19.82
C VAL A 569 44.97 18.42 20.29
N VAL A 570 44.18 19.43 19.92
CA VAL A 570 42.74 19.48 20.19
C VAL A 570 41.99 19.17 18.90
N ASN A 571 41.40 17.97 18.82
CA ASN A 571 40.78 17.50 17.58
C ASN A 571 39.56 18.34 17.15
N SER A 572 38.78 18.86 18.09
CA SER A 572 37.59 19.67 17.80
C SER A 572 37.91 21.03 17.18
N SER A 573 39.02 21.65 17.59
CA SER A 573 39.44 22.98 17.10
C SER A 573 40.58 22.93 16.08
N ARG A 574 41.15 21.74 15.82
CA ARG A 574 42.30 21.51 14.91
C ARG A 574 43.52 22.37 15.25
N LYS A 575 43.79 22.53 16.54
CA LYS A 575 44.91 23.33 17.05
C LYS A 575 45.95 22.45 17.71
N ALA A 576 47.22 22.85 17.57
CA ALA A 576 48.36 22.22 18.23
C ALA A 576 49.01 23.21 19.21
N TYR A 577 49.45 22.74 20.36
CA TYR A 577 50.09 23.55 21.40
C TYR A 577 51.28 22.81 22.03
N ALA A 578 52.21 23.53 22.64
CA ALA A 578 53.33 22.94 23.37
C ALA A 578 52.85 22.33 24.71
N LEU A 579 53.18 21.07 24.99
CA LEU A 579 52.85 20.37 26.25
C LEU A 579 53.84 20.65 27.38
N LYS A 580 55.00 21.18 27.05
CA LYS A 580 56.08 21.52 27.97
C LYS A 580 56.93 22.60 27.35
N LYS A 581 57.90 23.14 28.09
CA LYS A 581 58.89 24.06 27.52
C LYS A 581 59.70 23.36 26.42
N ILE A 582 59.74 23.95 25.22
CA ILE A 582 60.47 23.45 24.05
C ILE A 582 61.58 24.47 23.68
N PRO A 583 62.86 24.13 23.86
CA PRO A 583 63.99 24.92 23.38
C PRO A 583 63.91 25.30 21.89
N ALA A 584 64.46 26.47 21.53
CA ALA A 584 64.56 26.93 20.14
C ALA A 584 65.21 25.86 19.25
N GLY A 585 64.60 25.57 18.10
CA GLY A 585 65.06 24.60 17.11
C GLY A 585 64.78 23.13 17.45
N GLU A 586 64.22 22.79 18.62
CA GLU A 586 63.96 21.40 19.00
C GLU A 586 62.73 20.80 18.28
N LEU A 587 61.67 21.57 18.08
CA LEU A 587 60.46 21.10 17.40
C LEU A 587 60.56 21.35 15.89
N CYS A 588 60.50 20.27 15.12
CA CYS A 588 60.42 20.29 13.66
C CYS A 588 59.21 19.48 13.19
N LEU A 589 58.34 20.10 12.39
CA LEU A 589 57.18 19.47 11.77
C LEU A 589 57.43 19.28 10.27
N PHE A 590 57.23 18.07 9.79
CA PHE A 590 57.44 17.65 8.40
C PHE A 590 56.10 17.40 7.70
N PRO A 591 55.93 17.79 6.41
CA PRO A 591 54.70 17.54 5.66
C PRO A 591 54.45 16.04 5.47
N SER A 592 53.39 15.51 6.06
CA SER A 592 53.01 14.10 5.96
C SER A 592 51.56 13.91 5.51
N THR A 593 51.22 12.73 5.00
CA THR A 593 49.86 12.38 4.60
C THR A 593 49.48 10.96 5.06
N ASP A 594 48.41 10.36 4.53
CA ASP A 594 47.96 9.01 4.87
C ASP A 594 47.85 8.07 3.64
N ALA A 595 48.00 8.61 2.43
CA ALA A 595 47.87 7.84 1.19
C ALA A 595 48.76 8.36 0.07
N ILE A 596 49.22 7.45 -0.80
CA ILE A 596 50.02 7.76 -2.00
C ILE A 596 49.24 8.66 -2.97
N SER A 597 47.91 8.49 -3.05
CA SER A 597 47.03 9.32 -3.89
C SER A 597 46.99 10.81 -3.51
N LYS A 598 47.60 11.18 -2.39
CA LYS A 598 47.73 12.56 -1.91
C LYS A 598 49.09 13.18 -2.21
N ILE A 599 49.90 12.52 -3.01
CA ILE A 599 51.14 13.05 -3.58
C ILE A 599 50.85 13.42 -5.02
N THR A 600 51.09 14.67 -5.39
CA THR A 600 50.83 15.17 -6.75
C THR A 600 52.04 15.91 -7.29
N THR A 601 52.28 15.82 -8.59
CA THR A 601 53.29 16.63 -9.29
C THR A 601 52.76 18.00 -9.69
N LYS A 602 51.44 18.21 -9.59
CA LYS A 602 50.79 19.50 -9.87
C LYS A 602 50.68 20.34 -8.61
N ALA A 603 51.16 21.57 -8.67
CA ALA A 603 51.06 22.54 -7.59
C ALA A 603 49.58 22.79 -7.21
N PRO A 604 49.20 22.68 -5.92
CA PRO A 604 47.87 23.04 -5.45
C PRO A 604 47.58 24.54 -5.63
N ALA A 605 46.33 24.88 -5.92
CA ALA A 605 45.89 26.29 -5.96
C ALA A 605 45.88 26.95 -4.56
N ASP A 606 45.76 26.13 -3.51
CA ASP A 606 45.75 26.56 -2.12
C ASP A 606 47.19 26.84 -1.64
N LYS A 607 47.47 28.08 -1.26
CA LYS A 607 48.79 28.55 -0.82
C LYS A 607 49.35 27.74 0.36
N LYS A 608 48.51 27.32 1.32
CA LYS A 608 48.95 26.52 2.47
C LYS A 608 49.34 25.11 2.06
N LYS A 609 48.60 24.51 1.10
CA LYS A 609 48.92 23.18 0.55
C LYS A 609 50.16 23.21 -0.33
N LYS A 610 50.45 24.34 -0.98
CA LYS A 610 51.67 24.54 -1.77
C LYS A 610 52.94 24.44 -0.91
N MET A 611 52.87 24.78 0.38
CA MET A 611 54.00 24.67 1.31
C MET A 611 54.40 23.22 1.65
N GLY A 612 53.51 22.24 1.44
CA GLY A 612 53.86 20.82 1.51
C GLY A 612 54.69 20.32 0.32
N GLN A 613 55.45 21.21 -0.31
CA GLN A 613 56.34 20.89 -1.41
C GLN A 613 57.56 20.13 -0.89
N ILE A 614 57.88 19.05 -1.58
CA ILE A 614 59.10 18.28 -1.40
C ILE A 614 59.79 18.11 -2.76
N ARG A 615 61.11 18.13 -2.77
CA ARG A 615 61.93 17.85 -3.94
C ARG A 615 62.58 16.48 -3.79
N TYR A 616 62.43 15.65 -4.82
CA TYR A 616 63.00 14.31 -4.89
C TYR A 616 63.43 14.00 -6.33
N LYS A 617 64.68 13.56 -6.53
CA LYS A 617 65.25 13.31 -7.87
C LYS A 617 65.00 14.45 -8.87
N GLU A 618 65.29 15.69 -8.46
CA GLU A 618 65.16 16.92 -9.27
C GLU A 618 63.72 17.27 -9.70
N ALA A 619 62.71 16.59 -9.18
CA ALA A 619 61.30 16.90 -9.40
C ALA A 619 60.62 17.37 -8.12
N ASP A 620 59.68 18.29 -8.27
CA ASP A 620 58.86 18.80 -7.18
C ASP A 620 57.56 17.98 -7.06
N TYR A 621 57.26 17.59 -5.83
CA TYR A 621 56.03 16.89 -5.45
C TYR A 621 55.35 17.68 -4.35
N TYR A 622 54.02 17.66 -4.33
CA TYR A 622 53.21 18.34 -3.34
C TYR A 622 52.43 17.32 -2.53
N ILE A 623 52.61 17.38 -1.22
CA ILE A 623 51.96 16.52 -0.24
C ILE A 623 50.67 17.18 0.19
N LEU A 624 49.54 16.50 0.01
CA LEU A 624 48.23 16.99 0.42
C LEU A 624 47.88 16.46 1.83
N PRO A 625 47.09 17.20 2.63
CA PRO A 625 46.77 16.82 4.00
C PRO A 625 46.04 15.46 4.11
N PRO A 626 46.27 14.69 5.18
CA PRO A 626 45.63 13.40 5.39
C PRO A 626 44.13 13.53 5.65
N ALA A 627 43.42 12.40 5.67
CA ALA A 627 42.01 12.38 6.05
C ALA A 627 41.92 12.75 7.53
N MET A 628 40.92 13.55 7.87
CA MET A 628 40.76 14.06 9.22
C MET A 628 40.58 12.93 10.21
N PHE A 629 41.29 13.02 11.33
CA PHE A 629 41.11 12.13 12.46
C PHE A 629 39.68 12.25 13.02
N LYS A 630 38.92 11.15 12.98
CA LYS A 630 37.54 11.06 13.45
C LYS A 630 37.37 9.81 14.29
N THR A 631 36.65 9.96 15.40
CA THR A 631 36.14 8.86 16.21
C THR A 631 34.64 8.71 15.91
N SER A 632 34.21 7.55 15.43
CA SER A 632 32.79 7.26 15.23
C SER A 632 32.07 7.00 16.56
N GLU A 633 30.74 7.03 16.55
CA GLU A 633 29.90 6.65 17.71
C GLU A 633 30.25 5.25 18.25
N ASP A 634 30.67 4.32 17.38
CA ASP A 634 31.15 2.97 17.74
C ASP A 634 32.61 2.90 18.26
N ASN A 635 33.24 4.02 18.65
CA ASN A 635 34.67 4.11 19.01
C ASN A 635 35.67 3.67 17.91
N LYS A 636 35.25 3.56 16.63
CA LYS A 636 36.18 3.32 15.53
C LYS A 636 36.91 4.61 15.17
N VAL A 637 38.24 4.53 15.17
CA VAL A 637 39.13 5.63 14.83
C VAL A 637 39.48 5.55 13.34
N SER A 638 39.35 6.66 12.62
CA SER A 638 39.73 6.78 11.20
C SER A 638 40.48 8.09 10.95
N GLY A 639 41.34 8.14 9.93
CA GLY A 639 42.16 9.32 9.60
C GLY A 639 43.50 9.38 10.34
N CYS A 640 44.21 10.51 10.20
CA CYS A 640 45.56 10.69 10.75
C CYS A 640 45.72 12.09 11.39
N ILE A 641 46.55 12.17 12.42
CA ILE A 641 46.98 13.42 13.05
C ILE A 641 48.30 13.85 12.40
N ALA A 642 48.28 14.98 11.69
CA ALA A 642 49.46 15.53 11.03
C ALA A 642 49.59 17.03 11.39
N PRO A 643 50.29 17.35 12.51
CA PRO A 643 50.35 18.69 13.09
C PRO A 643 50.80 19.77 12.12
N TYR A 644 51.69 19.44 11.18
CA TYR A 644 52.13 20.34 10.11
C TYR A 644 50.97 21.07 9.40
N TRP A 645 49.83 20.41 9.22
CA TRP A 645 48.67 20.97 8.53
C TRP A 645 47.73 21.79 9.42
N TRP A 646 47.93 21.74 10.75
CA TRP A 646 47.01 22.23 11.78
C TRP A 646 47.45 23.57 12.39
N LEU A 647 48.59 24.11 11.97
CA LEU A 647 49.05 25.43 12.42
C LEU A 647 48.34 26.53 11.64
N ASP A 648 47.81 27.53 12.35
CA ASP A 648 47.15 28.67 11.75
C ASP A 648 48.18 29.71 11.28
N PRO A 649 48.00 30.31 10.09
CA PRO A 649 48.92 31.32 9.57
C PRO A 649 48.70 32.67 10.27
N VAL A 650 49.75 33.25 10.83
CA VAL A 650 49.73 34.55 11.54
C VAL A 650 50.93 35.41 11.13
N LYS A 651 50.86 36.72 11.40
CA LYS A 651 51.92 37.68 11.08
C LYS A 651 53.16 37.54 11.98
N GLU A 652 52.96 37.17 13.25
CA GLU A 652 54.03 36.96 14.24
C GLU A 652 53.97 35.51 14.72
N PRO A 653 54.52 34.55 13.95
CA PRO A 653 54.38 33.13 14.23
C PRO A 653 55.46 32.65 15.21
N CYS A 654 55.13 31.61 15.99
CA CYS A 654 56.09 30.94 16.86
C CYS A 654 56.88 29.82 16.16
N MET A 655 56.53 29.51 14.91
CA MET A 655 57.24 28.60 14.02
C MET A 655 57.68 29.34 12.76
N THR A 656 58.75 28.86 12.13
CA THR A 656 59.31 29.41 10.89
C THR A 656 59.50 28.32 9.85
N TRP A 657 59.49 28.70 8.58
CA TRP A 657 59.73 27.79 7.46
C TRP A 657 61.23 27.57 7.30
N GLU A 658 61.68 26.33 7.40
CA GLU A 658 63.07 25.94 7.16
C GLU A 658 63.15 24.82 6.13
N GLU A 659 64.01 24.99 5.12
CA GLU A 659 64.33 23.92 4.18
C GLU A 659 65.26 22.89 4.85
N LYS A 660 64.80 21.64 4.94
CA LYS A 660 65.57 20.52 5.48
C LYS A 660 65.79 19.48 4.39
N SER A 661 67.04 19.02 4.24
CA SER A 661 67.42 17.98 3.29
C SER A 661 67.93 16.73 4.01
N HIS A 662 67.32 15.58 3.74
CA HIS A 662 67.73 14.30 4.30
C HIS A 662 67.27 13.14 3.42
N GLY A 663 68.11 12.11 3.23
CA GLY A 663 67.74 10.90 2.50
C GLY A 663 67.31 11.11 1.05
N GLY A 664 67.82 12.17 0.38
CA GLY A 664 67.48 12.52 -1.00
C GLY A 664 66.17 13.30 -1.17
N ILE A 665 65.47 13.61 -0.07
CA ILE A 665 64.31 14.52 -0.04
C ILE A 665 64.74 15.86 0.54
N THR A 666 64.33 16.93 -0.11
CA THR A 666 64.38 18.29 0.42
C THR A 666 62.96 18.80 0.63
N ALA A 667 62.62 19.28 1.83
CA ALA A 667 61.26 19.67 2.19
C ALA A 667 61.24 20.95 3.04
N TRP A 668 60.16 21.72 2.91
CA TRP A 668 59.87 22.86 3.79
C TRP A 668 59.21 22.37 5.08
N CYS A 669 59.97 22.42 6.17
CA CYS A 669 59.54 22.05 7.51
C CYS A 669 59.16 23.29 8.31
N LEU A 670 58.32 23.12 9.34
CA LEU A 670 58.06 24.16 10.35
C LEU A 670 58.93 23.90 11.57
N VAL A 671 59.78 24.84 11.92
CA VAL A 671 60.71 24.76 13.05
C VAL A 671 60.47 25.91 14.03
N ASN A 672 60.51 25.65 15.33
CA ASN A 672 60.35 26.72 16.31
C ASN A 672 61.62 27.59 16.35
N SER A 673 61.49 28.87 16.01
CA SER A 673 62.61 29.82 15.99
C SER A 673 63.05 30.26 17.39
N GLU A 674 62.12 30.24 18.36
CA GLU A 674 62.34 30.64 19.74
C GLU A 674 61.95 29.53 20.71
N SER A 675 62.35 29.67 21.98
CA SER A 675 61.90 28.76 23.03
C SER A 675 60.40 28.94 23.25
N LEU A 676 59.65 27.85 23.20
CA LEU A 676 58.21 27.84 23.44
C LEU A 676 57.94 27.46 24.90
N ASP A 677 57.13 28.23 25.61
CA ASP A 677 56.68 27.86 26.95
C ASP A 677 55.51 26.85 26.89
N GLU A 678 55.27 26.15 28.00
CA GLU A 678 54.14 25.22 28.11
C GLU A 678 52.81 25.93 27.85
N GLY A 679 51.94 25.31 27.05
CA GLY A 679 50.65 25.86 26.66
C GLY A 679 50.69 26.78 25.44
N THR A 680 51.87 27.11 24.90
CA THR A 680 51.99 27.98 23.72
C THR A 680 51.27 27.39 22.51
N LEU A 681 50.34 28.14 21.91
CA LEU A 681 49.67 27.76 20.67
C LEU A 681 50.64 27.80 19.50
N LEU A 682 50.73 26.71 18.74
CA LEU A 682 51.60 26.63 17.57
C LEU A 682 50.94 27.35 16.38
N THR A 683 51.69 28.25 15.76
CA THR A 683 51.27 29.06 14.61
C THR A 683 52.38 29.11 13.57
N CYS A 684 52.05 29.36 12.30
CA CYS A 684 53.02 29.40 11.21
C CYS A 684 53.00 30.73 10.45
N PRO A 685 54.07 31.07 9.69
CA PRO A 685 54.11 32.31 8.90
C PRO A 685 53.06 32.31 7.78
N GLN A 686 52.56 33.49 7.44
CA GLN A 686 51.72 33.65 6.25
C GLN A 686 52.52 33.29 4.99
N ALA A 687 51.90 32.56 4.05
CA ALA A 687 52.58 31.99 2.88
C ALA A 687 53.19 33.02 1.91
N GLU A 688 52.93 34.32 2.09
CA GLU A 688 53.45 35.41 1.25
C GLU A 688 54.86 35.85 1.66
N GLU A 689 55.35 35.47 2.85
CA GLU A 689 56.66 35.87 3.37
C GLU A 689 57.79 34.84 3.10
N ALA A 690 57.47 33.71 2.44
CA ALA A 690 58.40 32.59 2.24
C ALA A 690 58.40 32.03 0.80
N GLU A 691 58.11 32.83 -0.23
CA GLU A 691 58.24 32.33 -1.60
C GLU A 691 59.72 31.99 -1.91
N PRO A 692 60.01 30.78 -2.43
CA PRO A 692 61.34 30.44 -2.90
C PRO A 692 61.66 31.28 -4.16
N GLU A 693 62.80 31.96 -4.19
CA GLU A 693 63.37 32.46 -5.44
C GLU A 693 63.53 31.27 -6.41
N ALA A 694 62.73 31.25 -7.47
CA ALA A 694 62.78 30.21 -8.49
C ALA A 694 64.15 30.28 -9.22
N SER A 695 65.03 29.32 -8.94
CA SER A 695 66.26 29.12 -9.71
C SER A 695 65.90 28.74 -11.16
N ASN A 696 66.22 29.65 -12.09
CA ASN A 696 66.02 29.50 -13.53
C ASN A 696 66.85 28.34 -14.10
N ILE A 697 66.22 27.22 -14.46
CA ILE A 697 66.77 26.26 -15.43
C ILE A 697 65.69 25.93 -16.47
N LYS A 698 65.60 26.76 -17.52
CA LYS A 698 64.96 26.41 -18.80
C LYS A 698 65.92 26.67 -19.94
N ALA A 699 66.84 25.75 -20.18
CA ALA A 699 67.57 25.67 -21.45
C ALA A 699 68.18 24.27 -21.66
N ASN A 700 67.36 23.29 -22.11
CA ASN A 700 67.78 22.23 -23.05
C ASN A 700 66.70 21.15 -23.25
N GLN A 701 65.55 21.50 -23.84
CA GLN A 701 64.67 20.51 -24.50
C GLN A 701 63.99 21.11 -25.75
N LYS A 702 64.77 21.82 -26.57
CA LYS A 702 64.29 22.35 -27.86
C LYS A 702 65.34 22.23 -28.97
N LYS A 703 66.00 21.07 -29.07
CA LYS A 703 66.79 20.67 -30.26
C LYS A 703 66.80 19.14 -30.41
N SER A 704 65.76 18.56 -31.02
CA SER A 704 65.85 17.30 -31.79
C SER A 704 64.47 16.83 -32.27
N ALA A 705 63.79 17.64 -33.08
CA ALA A 705 62.69 17.15 -33.91
C ALA A 705 62.72 17.91 -35.24
N GLY A 706 63.39 17.35 -36.23
CA GLY A 706 63.50 17.97 -37.56
C GLY A 706 64.59 17.38 -38.45
N LYS A 707 64.48 16.09 -38.80
CA LYS A 707 65.02 15.58 -40.06
C LYS A 707 64.32 14.27 -40.45
N LYS A 708 63.35 14.39 -41.36
CA LYS A 708 62.82 13.28 -42.16
C LYS A 708 63.97 12.79 -43.07
N SER A 709 64.18 11.48 -43.12
CA SER A 709 64.99 10.82 -44.16
C SER A 709 64.13 9.74 -44.83
N GLU A 710 64.20 9.74 -46.16
CA GLU A 710 63.50 8.85 -47.10
C GLU A 710 63.94 7.38 -47.00
N PRO A 711 63.12 6.43 -47.47
CA PRO A 711 63.38 5.00 -47.38
C PRO A 711 64.37 4.49 -48.45
N PRO A 712 65.14 3.41 -48.18
CA PRO A 712 66.18 2.94 -49.08
C PRO A 712 65.64 2.13 -50.27
N SER A 713 66.15 2.45 -51.44
CA SER A 713 65.94 1.76 -52.72
C SER A 713 66.46 0.32 -52.70
N LYS A 714 65.61 -0.64 -53.10
CA LYS A 714 66.00 -2.01 -53.47
C LYS A 714 66.62 -2.00 -54.88
N LYS A 715 67.83 -2.54 -55.02
CA LYS A 715 68.44 -2.91 -56.31
C LYS A 715 67.94 -4.29 -56.79
N PRO A 716 67.92 -4.56 -58.10
CA PRO A 716 67.30 -5.74 -58.69
C PRO A 716 68.24 -6.95 -58.68
N LYS A 717 67.68 -8.15 -58.53
CA LYS A 717 68.36 -9.42 -58.88
C LYS A 717 67.76 -9.96 -60.18
N LYS A 718 68.66 -10.22 -61.14
CA LYS A 718 68.47 -10.99 -62.36
C LYS A 718 68.25 -12.47 -62.05
N ALA A 719 67.26 -13.06 -62.71
CA ALA A 719 67.24 -14.36 -63.40
C ALA A 719 65.78 -14.83 -63.43
#